data_AF-A0A348UM97-F1
#
_entry.id   AF-A0A348UM97-F1
#
_cell.length_a   1.000
_cell.length_b   1.000
_cell.length_c   1.000
_cell.angle_alpha   90.00
_cell.angle_beta   90.00
_cell.angle_gamma   90.00
#
_symmetry.space_group_name_H-M   'P 1'
#
loop_
_entity.id
_entity.type
_entity.pdbx_description
1 polymer ?
#
loop_
_entity_poly.entity_id
_entity_poly.type
_entity_poly.pdbx_seq_one_letter_code
_entity_poly.pdbx_strand_id
1 'polypeptide(L)'
;ILAIGLEGQPRRLGVPGEDHPAVQYHLDDPNEFHGETVIVVGAGDSAIENALGLAANNRVYIINRREEFSRAKTGNLNAVLAAISDPNRDFHCFYRAGIRDITLNPVAGGAPLQVVIDTPDGDQTVLCHRIIARLGGIPPRDFVEAAGVAFPNARADAIPALSDTYETNVPGLYIIGSLAGYPLIKQAMNQGYDVVEFINGNRVEPADFSLLRNQFELLPFERAPGEVLELFQHRIPFFAELNALQFRELLIESEVLVSYPAGELREQAAARRAELEAKLVAAGREPRLTQVVAEGDLLYRQGDYATTFFTIVEGEVVLETDDGLLPPRTLARGQFFGEGSLISGRPRQETARAGRNCILVATPRRIMVKLFNSNEDVRTGVDWIFIVRELQRAFAPGASFDDLREISAATTLRQFKAGETIFESGSTGASLHLVRRGSVSLQRIAGDKAITVAEVRAGELLGEMALMGDALRRETAVATVATETIELSRKEFLALMNLPSANIEGLQARAQARLTDNTQMEVRPESSGIMSFLLNEGLGEATDTLLIDETLCIGCDNCERACAETHGGLSRLDRAAGKTFANIHVPIACRHCEHPHCMKDCPPNAISRAADGQVYIADTCIGCGNCEANCPYDVIRLTYAAPPKPGLLQWLLFGRGPGPGEPASFTPDARAKEQGKRAVKCDACVNDPLGYACVRACPTGAAQRVNPEQFIRLLQSDVR
;
A
#
# COMPACT_ATOMS: atom_id res chain seq x y z
N ILE A 1 34.67 -12.73 -16.86
CA ILE A 1 33.59 -12.40 -15.89
C ILE A 1 33.66 -10.91 -15.60
N LEU A 2 32.58 -10.17 -15.86
CA LEU A 2 32.42 -8.76 -15.49
C LEU A 2 31.65 -8.68 -14.18
N ALA A 3 32.29 -8.17 -13.14
CA ALA A 3 31.69 -7.93 -11.82
C ALA A 3 31.64 -6.43 -11.58
N ILE A 4 30.52 -5.78 -11.93
CA ILE A 4 30.41 -4.32 -11.96
C ILE A 4 29.37 -3.85 -10.94
N GLY A 5 29.81 -2.94 -10.06
CA GLY A 5 28.94 -2.16 -9.18
C GLY A 5 28.44 -0.87 -9.84
N LEU A 6 27.43 -0.23 -9.26
CA LEU A 6 26.80 0.97 -9.84
C LEU A 6 27.33 2.29 -9.25
N GLU A 7 28.29 2.26 -8.32
CA GLU A 7 28.72 3.47 -7.63
C GLU A 7 29.53 4.46 -8.49
N GLY A 8 30.06 4.04 -9.65
CA GLY A 8 30.91 4.90 -10.48
C GLY A 8 30.19 6.02 -11.27
N GLN A 9 28.87 5.91 -11.47
CA GLN A 9 28.06 6.90 -12.20
C GLN A 9 26.77 7.19 -11.44
N PRO A 10 26.77 8.10 -10.46
CA PRO A 10 25.56 8.40 -9.70
C PRO A 10 24.51 9.09 -10.58
N ARG A 11 23.24 8.75 -10.35
CA ARG A 11 22.12 9.52 -10.90
C ARG A 11 22.18 10.95 -10.35
N ARG A 12 22.07 11.93 -11.24
CA ARG A 12 22.12 13.37 -10.93
C ARG A 12 20.76 13.88 -10.44
N LEU A 13 20.76 14.98 -9.70
CA LEU A 13 19.53 15.60 -9.21
C LEU A 13 18.72 16.19 -10.37
N GLY A 14 19.40 16.74 -11.39
CA GLY A 14 18.77 17.32 -12.57
C GLY A 14 18.04 18.63 -12.27
N VAL A 15 18.53 19.39 -11.30
CA VAL A 15 17.91 20.65 -10.82
C VAL A 15 18.92 21.79 -10.88
N PRO A 16 18.47 23.04 -11.03
CA PRO A 16 19.39 24.18 -10.99
C PRO A 16 20.16 24.21 -9.67
N GLY A 17 21.47 24.51 -9.75
CA GLY A 17 22.38 24.57 -8.61
C GLY A 17 22.97 23.23 -8.15
N GLU A 18 22.67 22.11 -8.82
CA GLU A 18 23.21 20.79 -8.44
C GLU A 18 24.73 20.64 -8.58
N ASP A 19 25.38 21.52 -9.35
CA ASP A 19 26.84 21.50 -9.56
C ASP A 19 27.63 22.23 -8.45
N HIS A 20 26.93 22.79 -7.46
CA HIS A 20 27.59 23.46 -6.34
C HIS A 20 28.44 22.47 -5.52
N PRO A 21 29.67 22.82 -5.05
CA PRO A 21 30.55 21.88 -4.34
C PRO A 21 30.00 21.24 -3.07
N ALA A 22 29.02 21.90 -2.43
CA ALA A 22 28.32 21.36 -1.27
C ALA A 22 27.23 20.33 -1.61
N VAL A 23 26.97 20.09 -2.90
CA VAL A 23 26.13 19.01 -3.40
C VAL A 23 27.03 17.84 -3.79
N GLN A 24 26.95 16.75 -3.04
CA GLN A 24 27.75 15.56 -3.21
C GLN A 24 26.89 14.35 -3.55
N TYR A 25 27.47 13.40 -4.26
CA TYR A 25 26.81 12.15 -4.65
C TYR A 25 27.39 10.92 -3.94
N HIS A 26 28.42 11.15 -3.12
CA HIS A 26 29.11 10.17 -2.29
C HIS A 26 29.30 10.76 -0.90
N LEU A 27 29.37 9.88 0.08
CA LEU A 27 29.72 10.20 1.46
C LEU A 27 30.73 9.17 1.91
N ASP A 28 31.98 9.61 2.13
CA ASP A 28 33.08 8.73 2.49
C ASP A 28 33.03 8.38 3.99
N ASP A 29 33.04 9.41 4.85
CA ASP A 29 32.86 9.24 6.30
C ASP A 29 31.84 10.25 6.86
N PRO A 30 30.70 9.79 7.42
CA PRO A 30 29.74 10.68 8.07
C PRO A 30 30.31 11.45 9.28
N ASN A 31 31.39 10.96 9.90
CA ASN A 31 32.01 11.59 11.07
C ASN A 31 32.89 12.79 10.72
N GLU A 32 33.10 13.10 9.44
CA GLU A 32 33.83 14.31 9.05
C GLU A 32 33.00 15.59 9.24
N PHE A 33 31.68 15.45 9.38
CA PHE A 33 30.74 16.57 9.44
C PHE A 33 30.11 16.69 10.83
N HIS A 34 30.13 17.89 11.39
CA HIS A 34 29.62 18.17 12.74
C HIS A 34 28.88 19.51 12.81
N GLY A 35 27.73 19.52 13.48
CA GLY A 35 26.93 20.73 13.71
C GLY A 35 26.31 21.30 12.43
N GLU A 36 26.29 20.53 11.34
CA GLU A 36 25.75 20.98 10.07
C GLU A 36 24.26 20.63 9.95
N THR A 37 23.61 21.30 8.99
CA THR A 37 22.32 20.88 8.46
C THR A 37 22.55 20.22 7.12
N VAL A 38 22.27 18.93 7.01
CA VAL A 38 22.55 18.11 5.82
C VAL A 38 21.26 17.56 5.25
N ILE A 39 21.05 17.74 3.94
CA ILE A 39 19.94 17.13 3.23
C ILE A 39 20.43 15.87 2.53
N VAL A 40 19.90 14.70 2.88
CA VAL A 40 20.15 13.44 2.17
C VAL A 40 19.01 13.18 1.20
N VAL A 41 19.30 13.06 -0.09
CA VAL A 41 18.28 12.81 -1.13
C VAL A 41 18.34 11.35 -1.55
N GLY A 42 17.30 10.59 -1.24
CA GLY A 42 17.21 9.17 -1.55
C GLY A 42 16.48 8.36 -0.48
N ALA A 43 16.03 7.17 -0.86
CA ALA A 43 15.25 6.27 0.01
C ALA A 43 15.68 4.80 -0.09
N GLY A 44 16.88 4.55 -0.64
CA GLY A 44 17.50 3.23 -0.63
C GLY A 44 18.38 3.01 0.59
N ASP A 45 18.85 1.79 0.79
CA ASP A 45 19.71 1.40 1.92
C ASP A 45 20.89 2.35 2.13
N SER A 46 21.65 2.68 1.08
CA SER A 46 22.80 3.58 1.19
C SER A 46 22.43 5.03 1.57
N ALA A 47 21.27 5.51 1.12
CA ALA A 47 20.77 6.83 1.51
C ALA A 47 20.43 6.84 3.00
N ILE A 48 19.76 5.78 3.46
CA ILE A 48 19.39 5.57 4.85
C ILE A 48 20.63 5.49 5.75
N GLU A 49 21.60 4.66 5.38
CA GLU A 49 22.84 4.48 6.14
C GLU A 49 23.63 5.80 6.26
N ASN A 50 23.75 6.55 5.16
CA ASN A 50 24.38 7.88 5.18
C ASN A 50 23.61 8.87 6.06
N ALA A 51 22.28 8.93 5.94
CA ALA A 51 21.46 9.81 6.76
C ALA A 51 21.59 9.48 8.25
N LEU A 52 21.53 8.19 8.61
CA LEU A 52 21.68 7.72 9.98
C LEU A 52 23.09 7.97 10.54
N GLY A 53 24.12 7.78 9.74
CA GLY A 53 25.50 8.08 10.13
C GLY A 53 25.68 9.57 10.42
N LEU A 54 25.22 10.43 9.51
CA LEU A 54 25.31 11.89 9.67
C LEU A 54 24.50 12.40 10.86
N ALA A 55 23.36 11.79 11.15
CA ALA A 55 22.46 12.21 12.21
C ALA A 55 22.96 11.93 13.63
N ALA A 56 24.17 11.38 13.79
CA ALA A 56 24.84 11.30 15.09
C ALA A 56 25.36 12.68 15.54
N ASN A 57 25.77 13.54 14.59
CA ASN A 57 26.45 14.80 14.87
C ASN A 57 25.82 16.02 14.19
N ASN A 58 24.78 15.81 13.39
CA ASN A 58 24.22 16.82 12.49
C ASN A 58 22.69 16.80 12.53
N ARG A 59 22.10 17.92 12.11
CA ARG A 59 20.69 18.00 11.73
C ARG A 59 20.53 17.41 10.34
N VAL A 60 19.68 16.40 10.19
CA VAL A 60 19.52 15.69 8.91
C VAL A 60 18.08 15.76 8.42
N TYR A 61 17.92 16.11 7.15
CA TYR A 61 16.66 15.94 6.42
C TYR A 61 16.84 14.86 5.35
N ILE A 62 16.05 13.79 5.40
CA ILE A 62 16.01 12.79 4.31
C ILE A 62 14.82 13.04 3.39
N ILE A 63 15.09 13.20 2.09
CA ILE A 63 14.06 13.44 1.06
C ILE A 63 13.74 12.12 0.34
N ASN A 64 12.51 11.66 0.50
CA ASN A 64 11.95 10.50 -0.18
C ASN A 64 10.92 10.96 -1.22
N ARG A 65 11.19 10.68 -2.50
CA ARG A 65 10.26 10.98 -3.62
C ARG A 65 8.97 10.17 -3.58
N ARG A 66 8.95 9.06 -2.83
CA ARG A 66 7.80 8.17 -2.74
C ARG A 66 7.06 8.37 -1.42
N GLU A 67 5.92 7.69 -1.32
CA GLU A 67 5.20 7.63 -0.06
C GLU A 67 5.96 6.77 0.96
N GLU A 68 6.66 5.70 0.59
CA GLU A 68 7.27 4.75 1.54
C GLU A 68 8.74 4.39 1.20
N PHE A 69 9.48 3.83 2.18
CA PHE A 69 10.83 3.27 2.01
C PHE A 69 10.79 1.85 1.43
N SER A 70 9.99 1.63 0.38
CA SER A 70 9.75 0.34 -0.30
C SER A 70 11.01 -0.43 -0.74
N ARG A 71 12.15 0.26 -0.90
CA ARG A 71 13.42 -0.31 -1.35
C ARG A 71 14.38 -0.65 -0.21
N ALA A 72 14.08 -0.25 1.02
CA ALA A 72 14.93 -0.49 2.17
C ALA A 72 14.80 -1.93 2.67
N LYS A 73 15.92 -2.54 3.06
CA LYS A 73 15.89 -3.79 3.81
C LYS A 73 15.31 -3.56 5.19
N THR A 74 14.72 -4.60 5.77
CA THR A 74 14.11 -4.55 7.11
C THR A 74 15.03 -3.88 8.14
N GLY A 75 16.32 -4.25 8.22
CA GLY A 75 17.24 -3.61 9.17
C GLY A 75 17.37 -2.09 9.03
N ASN A 76 17.59 -1.61 7.80
CA ASN A 76 17.73 -0.18 7.50
C ASN A 76 16.40 0.56 7.59
N LEU A 77 15.32 -0.08 7.13
CA LEU A 77 13.96 0.40 7.30
C LEU A 77 13.68 0.65 8.78
N ASN A 78 13.91 -0.34 9.64
CA ASN A 78 13.76 -0.21 11.09
C ASN A 78 14.58 0.96 11.66
N ALA A 79 15.82 1.13 11.22
CA ALA A 79 16.72 2.14 11.74
C ALA A 79 16.34 3.57 11.30
N VAL A 80 16.05 3.81 10.01
CA VAL A 80 15.65 5.15 9.53
C VAL A 80 14.36 5.59 10.18
N LEU A 81 13.44 4.65 10.32
CA LEU A 81 12.14 4.90 10.90
C LEU A 81 12.23 5.22 12.39
N ALA A 82 13.01 4.45 13.15
CA ALA A 82 13.31 4.76 14.54
C ALA A 82 13.99 6.14 14.71
N ALA A 83 14.79 6.58 13.73
CA ALA A 83 15.39 7.92 13.76
C ALA A 83 14.37 9.03 13.47
N ILE A 84 13.43 8.82 12.54
CA ILE A 84 12.35 9.77 12.21
C ILE A 84 11.43 10.00 13.41
N SER A 85 11.18 8.96 14.19
CA SER A 85 10.24 8.98 15.30
C SER A 85 10.87 9.29 16.66
N ASP A 86 12.20 9.39 16.76
CA ASP A 86 12.88 9.77 18.00
C ASP A 86 12.86 11.29 18.18
N PRO A 87 12.07 11.84 19.14
CA PRO A 87 11.98 13.28 19.34
C PRO A 87 13.29 13.90 19.86
N ASN A 88 14.25 13.08 20.32
CA ASN A 88 15.55 13.56 20.80
C ASN A 88 16.59 13.65 19.68
N ARG A 89 16.24 13.21 18.46
CA ARG A 89 17.12 13.22 17.30
C ARG A 89 16.66 14.28 16.32
N ASP A 90 17.59 15.13 15.86
CA ASP A 90 17.30 16.15 14.86
C ASP A 90 17.31 15.54 13.44
N PHE A 91 16.38 14.62 13.21
CA PHE A 91 16.23 13.82 12.00
C PHE A 91 14.81 13.95 11.43
N HIS A 92 14.69 14.51 10.23
CA HIS A 92 13.42 14.84 9.60
C HIS A 92 13.30 14.11 8.26
N CYS A 93 12.08 13.71 7.88
CA CYS A 93 11.83 13.10 6.59
C CYS A 93 10.75 13.85 5.81
N PHE A 94 11.03 14.15 4.55
CA PHE A 94 10.02 14.61 3.59
C PHE A 94 9.62 13.46 2.66
N TYR A 95 8.35 13.06 2.71
CA TYR A 95 7.76 12.06 1.81
C TYR A 95 7.09 12.70 0.61
N ARG A 96 6.99 11.96 -0.50
CA ARG A 96 6.44 12.45 -1.78
C ARG A 96 7.05 13.81 -2.17
N ALA A 97 8.34 13.96 -1.90
CA ALA A 97 9.02 15.23 -2.00
C ALA A 97 10.27 15.14 -2.89
N GLY A 98 10.59 16.25 -3.54
CA GLY A 98 11.76 16.38 -4.39
C GLY A 98 12.40 17.75 -4.23
N ILE A 99 13.70 17.84 -4.48
CA ILE A 99 14.34 19.16 -4.61
C ILE A 99 13.89 19.76 -5.93
N ARG A 100 13.47 21.01 -5.91
CA ARG A 100 13.12 21.78 -7.11
C ARG A 100 14.23 22.74 -7.52
N ASP A 101 14.83 23.43 -6.56
CA ASP A 101 15.83 24.46 -6.82
C ASP A 101 16.86 24.53 -5.69
N ILE A 102 18.12 24.83 -6.04
CA ILE A 102 19.23 25.00 -5.11
C ILE A 102 19.90 26.33 -5.42
N THR A 103 19.85 27.26 -4.47
CA THR A 103 20.46 28.59 -4.61
C THR A 103 21.44 28.88 -3.49
N LEU A 104 22.32 29.84 -3.71
CA LEU A 104 23.21 30.34 -2.67
C LEU A 104 22.41 31.17 -1.67
N ASN A 105 22.59 30.89 -0.38
CA ASN A 105 22.03 31.70 0.67
C ASN A 105 22.76 33.06 0.73
N PRO A 106 22.07 34.20 0.56
CA PRO A 106 22.70 35.52 0.54
C PRO A 106 23.18 36.01 1.92
N VAL A 107 22.89 35.30 3.02
CA VAL A 107 23.27 35.70 4.38
C VAL A 107 24.61 35.09 4.77
N ALA A 108 25.63 35.94 4.93
CA ALA A 108 26.98 35.52 5.34
C ALA A 108 27.01 35.03 6.80
N GLY A 109 27.47 33.79 7.01
CA GLY A 109 27.79 33.24 8.34
C GLY A 109 26.97 32.03 8.81
N GLY A 110 26.14 31.43 7.95
CA GLY A 110 25.38 30.21 8.25
C GLY A 110 25.39 29.19 7.10
N ALA A 111 24.34 28.37 7.02
CA ALA A 111 24.11 27.38 5.97
C ALA A 111 24.23 28.00 4.55
N PRO A 112 25.24 27.64 3.72
CA PRO A 112 25.51 28.24 2.41
C PRO A 112 24.43 28.04 1.33
N LEU A 113 23.54 27.06 1.50
CA LEU A 113 22.52 26.73 0.51
C LEU A 113 21.13 27.06 1.00
N GLN A 114 20.31 27.57 0.09
CA GLN A 114 18.86 27.64 0.21
C GLN A 114 18.25 26.63 -0.78
N VAL A 115 17.53 25.64 -0.26
CA VAL A 115 16.96 24.55 -1.05
C VAL A 115 15.45 24.63 -1.01
N VAL A 116 14.83 24.67 -2.19
CA VAL A 116 13.37 24.60 -2.33
C VAL A 116 12.98 23.14 -2.56
N ILE A 117 12.18 22.61 -1.65
CA ILE A 117 11.65 21.25 -1.67
C ILE A 117 10.19 21.32 -2.09
N ASP A 118 9.83 20.69 -3.20
CA ASP A 118 8.45 20.46 -3.60
C ASP A 118 7.86 19.36 -2.70
N THR A 119 6.76 19.66 -2.00
CA THR A 119 6.05 18.70 -1.14
C THR A 119 4.56 18.62 -1.52
N PRO A 120 3.83 17.61 -1.04
CA PRO A 120 2.38 17.51 -1.25
C PRO A 120 1.61 18.73 -0.74
N ASP A 121 2.10 19.34 0.35
CA ASP A 121 1.45 20.45 1.05
C ASP A 121 1.95 21.83 0.57
N GLY A 122 2.70 21.86 -0.54
CA GLY A 122 3.31 23.05 -1.12
C GLY A 122 4.83 23.07 -0.98
N ASP A 123 5.43 24.19 -1.36
CA ASP A 123 6.89 24.34 -1.35
C ASP A 123 7.40 24.62 0.05
N GLN A 124 8.48 23.94 0.43
CA GLN A 124 9.20 24.21 1.67
C GLN A 124 10.62 24.63 1.37
N THR A 125 11.09 25.69 2.05
CA THR A 125 12.46 26.17 1.91
C THR A 125 13.27 25.73 3.12
N VAL A 126 14.39 25.04 2.87
CA VAL A 126 15.33 24.60 3.92
C VAL A 126 16.69 25.20 3.64
N LEU A 127 17.27 25.84 4.66
CA LEU A 127 18.67 26.25 4.62
C LEU A 127 19.55 25.07 5.03
N CYS A 128 20.51 24.71 4.20
CA CYS A 128 21.41 23.60 4.49
C CYS A 128 22.87 23.93 4.18
N HIS A 129 23.75 23.20 4.84
CA HIS A 129 25.17 23.29 4.58
C HIS A 129 25.53 22.45 3.37
N ARG A 130 24.92 21.27 3.25
CA ARG A 130 25.31 20.25 2.27
C ARG A 130 24.12 19.42 1.84
N ILE A 131 24.22 18.90 0.63
CA ILE A 131 23.27 17.93 0.07
C ILE A 131 24.05 16.67 -0.27
N ILE A 132 23.62 15.52 0.25
CA ILE A 132 24.16 14.19 -0.08
C ILE A 132 23.10 13.46 -0.92
N ALA A 133 23.29 13.44 -2.24
CA ALA A 133 22.40 12.77 -3.17
C ALA A 133 22.78 11.29 -3.35
N ARG A 134 22.01 10.39 -2.73
CA ARG A 134 22.11 8.93 -2.88
C ARG A 134 20.95 8.40 -3.72
N LEU A 135 20.97 8.78 -5.00
CA LEU A 135 19.91 8.50 -5.98
C LEU A 135 20.07 7.16 -6.72
N GLY A 136 21.09 6.38 -6.34
CA GLY A 136 21.51 5.18 -7.05
C GLY A 136 22.42 5.50 -8.23
N GLY A 137 22.92 4.46 -8.88
CA GLY A 137 23.82 4.59 -10.03
C GLY A 137 23.16 4.25 -11.36
N ILE A 138 23.80 4.69 -12.43
CA ILE A 138 23.52 4.30 -13.81
C ILE A 138 24.51 3.18 -14.16
N PRO A 139 24.04 2.00 -14.61
CA PRO A 139 24.94 0.97 -15.12
C PRO A 139 25.77 1.53 -16.28
N PRO A 140 27.06 1.15 -16.41
CA PRO A 140 27.90 1.62 -17.51
C PRO A 140 27.51 0.93 -18.83
N ARG A 141 26.31 1.22 -19.33
CA ARG A 141 25.68 0.55 -20.47
C ARG A 141 26.53 0.65 -21.72
N ASP A 142 27.04 1.84 -22.04
CA ASP A 142 27.88 2.06 -23.22
C ASP A 142 29.10 1.12 -23.25
N PHE A 143 29.72 0.87 -22.09
CA PHE A 143 30.83 -0.08 -21.97
C PHE A 143 30.38 -1.53 -22.22
N VAL A 144 29.21 -1.89 -21.72
CA VAL A 144 28.65 -3.25 -21.85
C VAL A 144 28.19 -3.51 -23.30
N GLU A 145 27.57 -2.52 -23.95
CA GLU A 145 27.21 -2.58 -25.36
C GLU A 145 28.47 -2.62 -26.25
N ALA A 146 29.51 -1.86 -25.92
CA ALA A 146 30.80 -1.93 -26.61
C ALA A 146 31.48 -3.30 -26.49
N ALA A 147 31.17 -4.08 -25.44
CA ALA A 147 31.60 -5.46 -25.30
C ALA A 147 30.77 -6.46 -26.15
N GLY A 148 29.78 -5.97 -26.91
CA GLY A 148 28.91 -6.78 -27.78
C GLY A 148 27.69 -7.36 -27.08
N VAL A 149 27.44 -6.98 -25.82
CA VAL A 149 26.32 -7.50 -25.03
C VAL A 149 25.02 -6.79 -25.40
N ALA A 150 23.97 -7.57 -25.64
CA ALA A 150 22.65 -7.08 -26.00
C ALA A 150 21.79 -6.83 -24.76
N PHE A 151 20.97 -5.78 -24.83
CA PHE A 151 19.94 -5.46 -23.84
C PHE A 151 18.56 -5.66 -24.45
N PRO A 152 17.55 -6.04 -23.64
CA PRO A 152 16.20 -6.28 -24.13
C PRO A 152 15.51 -4.99 -24.62
N ASN A 153 15.88 -3.82 -24.11
CA ASN A 153 15.31 -2.53 -24.49
C ASN A 153 16.28 -1.36 -24.29
N ALA A 154 15.87 -0.16 -24.71
CA ALA A 154 16.69 1.07 -24.70
C ALA A 154 16.76 1.79 -23.35
N ARG A 155 16.12 1.27 -22.28
CA ARG A 155 16.09 1.96 -20.99
C ARG A 155 17.47 1.99 -20.33
N ALA A 156 17.81 3.10 -19.68
CA ALA A 156 19.11 3.26 -19.01
C ALA A 156 19.32 2.28 -17.83
N ASP A 157 18.24 1.75 -17.24
CA ASP A 157 18.26 0.78 -16.15
C ASP A 157 18.02 -0.67 -16.61
N ALA A 158 17.98 -0.92 -17.92
CA ALA A 158 17.87 -2.26 -18.46
C ALA A 158 19.05 -3.13 -18.00
N ILE A 159 18.75 -4.40 -17.71
CA ILE A 159 19.74 -5.43 -17.38
C ILE A 159 20.03 -6.20 -18.68
N PRO A 160 21.28 -6.60 -18.97
CA PRO A 160 21.59 -7.43 -20.13
C PRO A 160 20.84 -8.76 -20.06
N ALA A 161 20.55 -9.35 -21.22
CA ALA A 161 20.00 -10.70 -21.26
C ALA A 161 21.08 -11.70 -20.81
N LEU A 162 20.80 -12.46 -19.76
CA LEU A 162 21.73 -13.44 -19.17
C LEU A 162 21.10 -14.83 -19.10
N SER A 163 21.92 -15.87 -19.25
CA SER A 163 21.55 -17.26 -18.97
C SER A 163 21.37 -17.49 -17.46
N ASP A 164 20.93 -18.70 -17.10
CA ASP A 164 20.90 -19.22 -15.73
C ASP A 164 22.29 -19.26 -15.07
N THR A 165 23.34 -19.39 -15.88
CA THR A 165 24.76 -19.34 -15.49
C THR A 165 25.38 -17.96 -15.65
N TYR A 166 24.57 -16.91 -15.81
CA TYR A 166 25.03 -15.51 -15.92
C TYR A 166 25.84 -15.21 -17.18
N GLU A 167 25.79 -16.07 -18.19
CA GLU A 167 26.44 -15.86 -19.49
C GLU A 167 25.61 -14.91 -20.35
N THR A 168 26.30 -14.01 -21.05
CA THR A 168 25.67 -13.06 -21.98
C THR A 168 25.46 -13.68 -23.35
N ASN A 169 24.89 -12.93 -24.30
CA ASN A 169 24.87 -13.31 -25.71
C ASN A 169 26.27 -13.39 -26.36
N VAL A 170 27.33 -12.91 -25.68
CA VAL A 170 28.72 -13.04 -26.12
C VAL A 170 29.33 -14.28 -25.45
N PRO A 171 29.65 -15.34 -26.22
CA PRO A 171 30.17 -16.57 -25.64
C PRO A 171 31.42 -16.36 -24.79
N GLY A 172 31.45 -16.93 -23.60
CA GLY A 172 32.54 -16.81 -22.63
C GLY A 172 32.54 -15.49 -21.82
N LEU A 173 31.59 -14.59 -22.07
CA LEU A 173 31.43 -13.36 -21.30
C LEU A 173 30.26 -13.49 -20.32
N TYR A 174 30.58 -13.43 -19.03
CA TYR A 174 29.64 -13.57 -17.92
C TYR A 174 29.50 -12.24 -17.17
N ILE A 175 28.30 -11.92 -16.68
CA ILE A 175 28.02 -10.69 -15.92
C ILE A 175 27.43 -11.06 -14.56
N ILE A 176 28.04 -10.54 -13.48
CA ILE A 176 27.58 -10.73 -12.11
C ILE A 176 27.43 -9.40 -11.36
N GLY A 177 26.77 -9.45 -10.21
CA GLY A 177 26.57 -8.33 -9.30
C GLY A 177 25.47 -7.38 -9.75
N SER A 178 25.71 -6.07 -9.58
CA SER A 178 24.66 -5.07 -9.79
C SER A 178 24.21 -4.99 -11.25
N LEU A 179 25.14 -5.23 -12.18
CA LEU A 179 24.85 -5.25 -13.61
C LEU A 179 23.98 -6.46 -14.02
N ALA A 180 23.97 -7.54 -13.24
CA ALA A 180 23.03 -8.66 -13.40
C ALA A 180 21.65 -8.38 -12.76
N GLY A 181 21.42 -7.14 -12.28
CA GLY A 181 20.19 -6.71 -11.64
C GLY A 181 20.18 -6.80 -10.11
N TYR A 182 21.29 -7.23 -9.49
CA TYR A 182 21.33 -7.59 -8.07
C TYR A 182 22.40 -6.79 -7.33
N PRO A 183 22.05 -5.61 -6.80
CA PRO A 183 22.98 -4.75 -6.09
C PRO A 183 23.21 -5.21 -4.65
N LEU A 184 23.60 -6.48 -4.46
CA LEU A 184 23.94 -7.07 -3.16
C LEU A 184 25.28 -7.80 -3.24
N ILE A 185 26.24 -7.36 -2.43
CA ILE A 185 27.59 -7.92 -2.40
C ILE A 185 27.56 -9.43 -2.13
N LYS A 186 26.78 -9.89 -1.14
CA LYS A 186 26.62 -11.32 -0.85
C LYS A 186 26.15 -12.12 -2.06
N GLN A 187 25.23 -11.57 -2.85
CA GLN A 187 24.74 -12.25 -4.04
C GLN A 187 25.77 -12.21 -5.17
N ALA A 188 26.46 -11.09 -5.37
CA ALA A 188 27.56 -11.01 -6.32
C ALA A 188 28.66 -12.05 -6.02
N MET A 189 28.95 -12.31 -4.75
CA MET A 189 29.89 -13.36 -4.34
C MET A 189 29.38 -14.76 -4.70
N ASN A 190 28.11 -15.06 -4.40
CA ASN A 190 27.50 -16.35 -4.78
C ASN A 190 27.50 -16.55 -6.30
N GLN A 191 27.06 -15.53 -7.05
CA GLN A 191 27.05 -15.55 -8.51
C GLN A 191 28.47 -15.74 -9.07
N GLY A 192 29.46 -15.06 -8.49
CA GLY A 192 30.86 -15.24 -8.89
C GLY A 192 31.35 -16.66 -8.65
N TYR A 193 30.98 -17.28 -7.53
CA TYR A 193 31.25 -18.69 -7.26
C TYR A 193 30.58 -19.60 -8.30
N ASP A 194 29.29 -19.42 -8.54
CA ASP A 194 28.51 -20.20 -9.51
C ASP A 194 29.13 -20.14 -10.92
N VAL A 195 29.49 -18.92 -11.37
CA VAL A 195 30.13 -18.71 -12.68
C VAL A 195 31.51 -19.36 -12.76
N VAL A 196 32.34 -19.22 -11.73
CA VAL A 196 33.69 -19.81 -11.71
C VAL A 196 33.63 -21.33 -11.74
N GLU A 197 32.72 -21.92 -10.98
CA GLU A 197 32.51 -23.36 -10.97
C GLU A 197 31.99 -23.85 -12.32
N PHE A 198 31.03 -23.14 -12.92
CA PHE A 198 30.54 -23.44 -14.27
C PHE A 198 31.67 -23.41 -15.31
N ILE A 199 32.53 -22.38 -15.29
CA ILE A 199 33.69 -22.26 -16.18
C ILE A 199 34.67 -23.44 -15.98
N ASN A 200 34.82 -23.93 -14.76
CA ASN A 200 35.64 -25.11 -14.45
C ASN A 200 34.98 -26.44 -14.86
N GLY A 201 33.77 -26.40 -15.43
CA GLY A 201 33.01 -27.59 -15.84
C GLY A 201 32.20 -28.23 -14.70
N ASN A 202 32.13 -27.59 -13.54
CA ASN A 202 31.35 -28.05 -12.40
C ASN A 202 29.93 -27.48 -12.49
N ARG A 203 28.91 -28.33 -12.38
CA ARG A 203 27.53 -27.87 -12.19
C ARG A 203 27.28 -27.66 -10.70
N VAL A 204 27.13 -26.40 -10.30
CA VAL A 204 26.79 -26.02 -8.95
C VAL A 204 25.37 -25.50 -8.91
N GLU A 205 24.62 -25.97 -7.92
CA GLU A 205 23.27 -25.51 -7.69
C GLU A 205 23.31 -24.13 -6.99
N PRO A 206 22.54 -23.13 -7.47
CA PRO A 206 22.51 -21.82 -6.83
C PRO A 206 22.12 -21.92 -5.34
N ALA A 207 22.76 -21.13 -4.50
CA ALA A 207 22.61 -21.24 -3.03
C ALA A 207 21.15 -21.11 -2.53
N ASP A 208 20.32 -20.36 -3.25
CA ASP A 208 18.91 -20.11 -2.93
C ASP A 208 17.94 -21.20 -3.43
N PHE A 209 18.39 -22.15 -4.28
CA PHE A 209 17.54 -23.26 -4.73
C PHE A 209 17.12 -24.18 -3.59
N SER A 210 17.86 -24.20 -2.48
CA SER A 210 17.45 -24.93 -1.28
C SER A 210 16.11 -24.44 -0.71
N LEU A 211 15.79 -23.15 -0.84
CA LEU A 211 14.52 -22.57 -0.42
C LEU A 211 13.39 -22.98 -1.38
N LEU A 212 13.65 -22.88 -2.68
CA LEU A 212 12.70 -23.26 -3.72
C LEU A 212 12.40 -24.75 -3.74
N ARG A 213 13.39 -25.59 -3.45
CA ARG A 213 13.19 -27.05 -3.37
C ARG A 213 12.14 -27.41 -2.34
N ASN A 214 12.22 -26.84 -1.14
CA ASN A 214 11.23 -27.07 -0.09
C ASN A 214 9.84 -26.60 -0.56
N GLN A 215 9.79 -25.43 -1.19
CA GLN A 215 8.54 -24.87 -1.69
C GLN A 215 7.91 -25.76 -2.76
N PHE A 216 8.70 -26.29 -3.70
CA PHE A 216 8.21 -27.08 -4.83
C PHE A 216 7.98 -28.57 -4.52
N GLU A 217 8.40 -29.05 -3.35
CA GLU A 217 8.34 -30.48 -3.00
C GLU A 217 6.92 -31.08 -3.06
N LEU A 218 5.88 -30.27 -2.88
CA LEU A 218 4.48 -30.72 -2.89
C LEU A 218 3.76 -30.45 -4.23
N LEU A 219 4.48 -30.03 -5.26
CA LEU A 219 3.92 -29.92 -6.61
C LEU A 219 3.54 -31.31 -7.15
N PRO A 220 2.56 -31.40 -8.07
CA PRO A 220 2.09 -32.69 -8.61
C PRO A 220 3.11 -33.36 -9.55
N PHE A 221 4.32 -32.82 -9.68
CA PHE A 221 5.40 -33.33 -10.49
C PHE A 221 6.74 -33.16 -9.77
N GLU A 222 7.62 -34.14 -9.95
CA GLU A 222 8.98 -34.09 -9.42
C GLU A 222 9.91 -33.47 -10.47
N ARG A 223 10.39 -32.25 -10.21
CA ARG A 223 11.30 -31.50 -11.09
C ARG A 223 12.32 -30.73 -10.27
N ALA A 224 13.49 -30.47 -10.86
CA ALA A 224 14.47 -29.60 -10.25
C ALA A 224 13.94 -28.15 -10.19
N PRO A 225 14.34 -27.32 -9.20
CA PRO A 225 13.83 -25.95 -9.07
C PRO A 225 13.96 -25.09 -10.32
N GLY A 226 15.05 -25.23 -11.07
CA GLY A 226 15.25 -24.51 -12.34
C GLY A 226 14.18 -24.84 -13.39
N GLU A 227 13.85 -26.12 -13.56
CA GLU A 227 12.81 -26.57 -14.51
C GLU A 227 11.41 -26.09 -14.10
N VAL A 228 11.14 -25.99 -12.81
CA VAL A 228 9.88 -25.45 -12.29
C VAL A 228 9.79 -23.95 -12.57
N LEU A 229 10.87 -23.21 -12.35
CA LEU A 229 10.93 -21.78 -12.67
C LEU A 229 10.68 -21.54 -14.16
N GLU A 230 11.38 -22.25 -15.04
CA GLU A 230 11.16 -22.16 -16.49
C GLU A 230 9.71 -22.48 -16.88
N LEU A 231 9.15 -23.54 -16.29
CA LEU A 231 7.76 -23.93 -16.53
C LEU A 231 6.79 -22.83 -16.12
N PHE A 232 6.95 -22.25 -14.94
CA PHE A 232 6.06 -21.21 -14.42
C PHE A 232 6.18 -19.94 -15.27
N GLN A 233 7.41 -19.55 -15.61
CA GLN A 233 7.69 -18.37 -16.41
C GLN A 233 7.12 -18.50 -17.82
N HIS A 234 7.27 -19.65 -18.47
CA HIS A 234 6.71 -19.91 -19.80
C HIS A 234 5.17 -19.93 -19.79
N ARG A 235 4.55 -20.42 -18.71
CA ARG A 235 3.08 -20.53 -18.62
C ARG A 235 2.40 -19.20 -18.29
N ILE A 236 3.16 -18.22 -17.81
CA ILE A 236 2.64 -16.93 -17.38
C ILE A 236 3.25 -15.83 -18.26
N PRO A 237 2.51 -15.32 -19.25
CA PRO A 237 3.00 -14.25 -20.13
C PRO A 237 3.52 -13.03 -19.36
N PHE A 238 2.87 -12.72 -18.23
CA PHE A 238 3.24 -11.64 -17.32
C PHE A 238 4.65 -11.77 -16.72
N PHE A 239 5.17 -13.00 -16.57
CA PHE A 239 6.51 -13.26 -16.04
C PHE A 239 7.56 -13.46 -17.13
N ALA A 240 7.16 -13.56 -18.40
CA ALA A 240 8.09 -13.77 -19.52
C ALA A 240 9.12 -12.64 -19.66
N GLU A 241 8.72 -11.40 -19.35
CA GLU A 241 9.59 -10.21 -19.40
C GLU A 241 10.50 -10.06 -18.17
N LEU A 242 10.38 -10.93 -17.18
CA LEU A 242 11.28 -10.96 -16.04
C LEU A 242 12.56 -11.69 -16.41
N ASN A 243 13.72 -11.18 -15.98
CA ASN A 243 14.91 -12.03 -16.04
C ASN A 243 14.77 -13.19 -15.02
N ALA A 244 15.48 -14.29 -15.26
CA ALA A 244 15.41 -15.50 -14.45
C ALA A 244 15.62 -15.23 -12.94
N LEU A 245 16.47 -14.24 -12.63
CA LEU A 245 16.84 -13.88 -11.28
C LEU A 245 15.69 -13.14 -10.56
N GLN A 246 15.11 -12.11 -11.21
CA GLN A 246 13.94 -11.37 -10.72
C GLN A 246 12.76 -12.31 -10.48
N PHE A 247 12.52 -13.23 -11.41
CA PHE A 247 11.45 -14.21 -11.28
C PHE A 247 11.70 -15.18 -10.11
N ARG A 248 12.94 -15.62 -9.94
CA ARG A 248 13.37 -16.44 -8.80
C ARG A 248 13.11 -15.77 -7.45
N GLU A 249 13.46 -14.48 -7.29
CA GLU A 249 13.16 -13.72 -6.08
C GLU A 249 11.65 -13.61 -5.81
N LEU A 250 10.89 -13.32 -6.86
CA LEU A 250 9.44 -13.19 -6.75
C LEU A 250 8.82 -14.48 -6.22
N LEU A 251 9.24 -15.66 -6.69
CA LEU A 251 8.72 -16.91 -6.16
C LEU A 251 9.19 -17.22 -4.73
N ILE A 252 10.44 -16.93 -4.37
CA ILE A 252 10.96 -17.14 -3.00
C ILE A 252 10.15 -16.35 -1.96
N GLU A 253 9.66 -15.16 -2.33
CA GLU A 253 8.87 -14.29 -1.47
C GLU A 253 7.35 -14.42 -1.69
N SER A 254 6.91 -15.30 -2.61
CA SER A 254 5.51 -15.63 -2.85
C SER A 254 5.16 -16.96 -2.21
N GLU A 255 3.87 -17.22 -2.06
CA GLU A 255 3.34 -18.52 -1.66
C GLU A 255 2.87 -19.29 -2.90
N VAL A 256 3.10 -20.60 -2.93
CA VAL A 256 2.61 -21.47 -4.02
C VAL A 256 1.47 -22.30 -3.45
N LEU A 257 0.35 -22.36 -4.16
CA LEU A 257 -0.82 -23.14 -3.80
C LEU A 257 -1.07 -24.20 -4.86
N VAL A 258 -1.42 -25.40 -4.43
CA VAL A 258 -1.89 -26.49 -5.30
C VAL A 258 -3.23 -26.96 -4.80
N SER A 259 -4.22 -27.00 -5.69
CA SER A 259 -5.51 -27.60 -5.38
C SER A 259 -5.54 -29.07 -5.80
N TYR A 260 -6.17 -29.90 -4.96
CA TYR A 260 -6.54 -31.27 -5.32
C TYR A 260 -8.05 -31.47 -5.10
N PRO A 261 -8.71 -32.32 -5.89
CA PRO A 261 -10.05 -32.78 -5.56
C PRO A 261 -10.10 -33.37 -4.15
N ALA A 262 -11.27 -33.29 -3.50
CA ALA A 262 -11.48 -34.02 -2.26
C ALA A 262 -11.23 -35.53 -2.49
N GLY A 263 -10.44 -36.13 -1.61
CA GLY A 263 -10.09 -37.55 -1.69
C GLY A 263 -8.66 -37.83 -1.23
N GLU A 264 -8.24 -39.07 -1.50
CA GLU A 264 -7.00 -39.66 -0.96
C GLU A 264 -5.73 -38.85 -1.32
N LEU A 265 -5.65 -38.34 -2.56
CA LEU A 265 -4.50 -37.53 -3.02
C LEU A 265 -4.29 -36.27 -2.16
N ARG A 266 -5.39 -35.59 -1.78
CA ARG A 266 -5.32 -34.39 -0.94
C ARG A 266 -4.88 -34.73 0.47
N GLU A 267 -5.41 -35.81 1.04
CA GLU A 267 -5.04 -36.27 2.38
C GLU A 267 -3.56 -36.67 2.45
N GLN A 268 -3.07 -37.38 1.44
CA GLN A 268 -1.65 -37.71 1.31
C GLN A 268 -0.77 -36.46 1.19
N ALA A 269 -1.13 -35.51 0.34
CA ALA A 269 -0.39 -34.26 0.18
C ALA A 269 -0.37 -33.41 1.47
N ALA A 270 -1.51 -33.31 2.16
CA ALA A 270 -1.62 -32.59 3.43
C ALA A 270 -0.79 -33.25 4.55
N ALA A 271 -0.83 -34.59 4.64
CA ALA A 271 -0.02 -35.34 5.60
C ALA A 271 1.48 -35.17 5.31
N ARG A 272 1.88 -35.22 4.03
CA ARG A 272 3.27 -34.99 3.62
C ARG A 272 3.72 -33.57 3.94
N ARG A 273 2.88 -32.56 3.71
CA ARG A 273 3.17 -31.17 4.10
C ARG A 273 3.44 -31.05 5.60
N ALA A 274 2.57 -31.62 6.43
CA ALA A 274 2.72 -31.57 7.89
C ALA A 274 4.02 -32.26 8.36
N GLU A 275 4.40 -33.38 7.73
CA GLU A 275 5.66 -34.07 8.00
C GLU A 275 6.89 -33.19 7.69
N LEU A 276 6.89 -32.53 6.53
CA LEU A 276 7.98 -31.65 6.09
C LEU A 276 8.08 -30.40 6.97
N GLU A 277 6.95 -29.81 7.31
CA GLU A 277 6.88 -28.65 8.20
C GLU A 277 7.52 -28.96 9.56
N ALA A 278 7.15 -30.09 10.17
CA ALA A 278 7.74 -30.55 11.43
C ALA A 278 9.26 -30.72 11.34
N LYS A 279 9.78 -31.26 10.21
CA LYS A 279 11.22 -31.43 9.99
C LYS A 279 11.96 -30.09 9.87
N LEU A 280 11.40 -29.13 9.14
CA LEU A 280 12.01 -27.81 8.95
C LEU A 280 12.04 -27.02 10.26
N VAL A 281 10.93 -27.03 11.00
CA VAL A 281 10.83 -26.37 12.31
C VAL A 281 11.82 -26.98 13.30
N ALA A 282 11.95 -28.32 13.34
CA ALA A 282 12.93 -28.99 14.18
C ALA A 282 14.39 -28.63 13.82
N ALA A 283 14.65 -28.28 12.56
CA ALA A 283 15.94 -27.80 12.08
C ALA A 283 16.17 -26.29 12.30
N GLY A 284 15.24 -25.59 12.97
CA GLY A 284 15.29 -24.14 13.17
C GLY A 284 15.12 -23.33 11.88
N ARG A 285 14.45 -23.89 10.87
CA ARG A 285 14.22 -23.26 9.57
C ARG A 285 12.74 -22.87 9.43
N GLU A 286 12.50 -21.73 8.78
CA GLU A 286 11.15 -21.28 8.45
C GLU A 286 10.54 -22.21 7.37
N PRO A 287 9.36 -22.82 7.62
CA PRO A 287 8.73 -23.75 6.68
C PRO A 287 8.04 -22.99 5.53
N ARG A 288 8.78 -22.74 4.45
CA ARG A 288 8.22 -22.23 3.18
C ARG A 288 7.88 -23.40 2.26
N LEU A 289 6.69 -23.97 2.45
CA LEU A 289 6.18 -25.11 1.68
C LEU A 289 4.99 -24.67 0.83
N THR A 290 4.75 -25.36 -0.28
CA THR A 290 3.49 -25.20 -1.05
C THR A 290 2.28 -25.49 -0.16
N GLN A 291 1.25 -24.68 -0.28
CA GLN A 291 -0.05 -24.89 0.38
C GLN A 291 -0.89 -25.87 -0.41
N VAL A 292 -1.53 -26.78 0.30
CA VAL A 292 -2.44 -27.77 -0.26
C VAL A 292 -3.87 -27.30 0.04
N VAL A 293 -4.63 -26.98 -1.00
CA VAL A 293 -6.05 -26.58 -0.90
C VAL A 293 -6.95 -27.60 -1.59
N ALA A 294 -8.25 -27.60 -1.29
CA ALA A 294 -9.24 -28.41 -2.00
C ALA A 294 -9.80 -27.66 -3.21
N GLU A 295 -10.23 -28.43 -4.22
CA GLU A 295 -11.09 -27.90 -5.28
C GLU A 295 -12.35 -27.26 -4.69
N GLY A 296 -12.67 -26.03 -5.12
CA GLY A 296 -13.79 -25.24 -4.61
C GLY A 296 -13.46 -24.41 -3.36
N ASP A 297 -12.27 -24.59 -2.77
CA ASP A 297 -11.84 -23.80 -1.61
C ASP A 297 -11.80 -22.31 -1.95
N LEU A 298 -12.19 -21.51 -0.96
CA LEU A 298 -12.17 -20.06 -1.05
C LEU A 298 -10.72 -19.55 -0.99
N LEU A 299 -10.32 -18.83 -2.03
CA LEU A 299 -9.08 -18.04 -2.03
C LEU A 299 -9.31 -16.71 -1.33
N TYR A 300 -10.46 -16.08 -1.58
CA TYR A 300 -11.00 -14.93 -0.86
C TYR A 300 -12.50 -14.78 -1.15
N ARG A 301 -13.21 -14.01 -0.33
CA ARG A 301 -14.61 -13.65 -0.53
C ARG A 301 -14.76 -12.21 -1.04
N GLN A 302 -15.86 -11.94 -1.74
CA GLN A 302 -16.29 -10.58 -1.99
C GLN A 302 -16.44 -9.83 -0.66
N GLY A 303 -16.03 -8.57 -0.61
CA GLY A 303 -16.00 -7.78 0.62
C GLY A 303 -14.70 -7.93 1.43
N ASP A 304 -13.88 -8.96 1.19
CA ASP A 304 -12.63 -9.12 1.95
C ASP A 304 -11.62 -8.01 1.61
N TYR A 305 -11.01 -7.41 2.63
CA TYR A 305 -9.86 -6.53 2.44
C TYR A 305 -8.57 -7.35 2.39
N ALA A 306 -8.18 -7.75 1.18
CA ALA A 306 -6.93 -8.46 0.91
C ALA A 306 -6.18 -7.83 -0.26
N THR A 307 -4.84 -7.80 -0.18
CA THR A 307 -3.97 -7.20 -1.22
C THR A 307 -3.05 -8.21 -1.88
N THR A 308 -3.25 -9.50 -1.62
CA THR A 308 -2.51 -10.59 -2.30
C THR A 308 -2.86 -10.61 -3.78
N PHE A 309 -1.84 -10.70 -4.62
CA PHE A 309 -2.00 -10.84 -6.07
C PHE A 309 -1.84 -12.31 -6.45
N PHE A 310 -2.71 -12.85 -7.28
CA PHE A 310 -2.68 -14.27 -7.64
C PHE A 310 -2.43 -14.44 -9.13
N THR A 311 -1.53 -15.35 -9.47
CA THR A 311 -1.27 -15.74 -10.85
C THR A 311 -1.54 -17.23 -11.05
N ILE A 312 -2.22 -17.57 -12.15
CA ILE A 312 -2.63 -18.93 -12.47
C ILE A 312 -1.57 -19.60 -13.33
N VAL A 313 -0.77 -20.48 -12.72
CA VAL A 313 0.26 -21.28 -13.43
C VAL A 313 -0.38 -22.44 -14.18
N GLU A 314 -1.39 -23.07 -13.60
CA GLU A 314 -2.11 -24.21 -14.15
C GLU A 314 -3.53 -24.28 -13.59
N GLY A 315 -4.43 -24.91 -14.35
CA GLY A 315 -5.84 -25.03 -14.00
C GLY A 315 -6.61 -23.72 -14.19
N GLU A 316 -7.67 -23.59 -13.41
CA GLU A 316 -8.65 -22.51 -13.52
C GLU A 316 -9.04 -22.00 -12.14
N VAL A 317 -9.52 -20.76 -12.08
CA VAL A 317 -10.10 -20.12 -10.89
C VAL A 317 -11.44 -19.54 -11.29
N VAL A 318 -12.46 -19.75 -10.46
CA VAL A 318 -13.79 -19.19 -10.69
C VAL A 318 -13.96 -17.94 -9.84
N LEU A 319 -14.38 -16.85 -10.48
CA LEU A 319 -14.74 -15.58 -9.85
C LEU A 319 -16.25 -15.38 -9.96
N GLU A 320 -16.90 -15.08 -8.84
CA GLU A 320 -18.36 -14.97 -8.74
C GLU A 320 -18.73 -13.72 -7.92
N THR A 321 -19.83 -13.05 -8.26
CA THR A 321 -20.39 -12.01 -7.39
C THR A 321 -21.46 -12.62 -6.47
N ASP A 322 -21.49 -12.19 -5.22
CA ASP A 322 -22.42 -12.71 -4.22
C ASP A 322 -23.89 -12.36 -4.53
N ASP A 323 -24.12 -11.29 -5.29
CA ASP A 323 -25.45 -10.83 -5.73
C ASP A 323 -25.99 -11.60 -6.95
N GLY A 324 -25.15 -12.41 -7.60
CA GLY A 324 -25.50 -13.14 -8.82
C GLY A 324 -25.86 -12.24 -10.01
N LEU A 325 -25.60 -10.94 -9.94
CA LEU A 325 -25.92 -9.99 -11.01
C LEU A 325 -25.01 -10.19 -12.22
N LEU A 326 -23.80 -10.72 -12.01
CA LEU A 326 -22.86 -11.08 -13.06
C LEU A 326 -22.68 -12.60 -13.14
N PRO A 327 -22.60 -13.17 -14.34
CA PRO A 327 -22.31 -14.58 -14.49
C PRO A 327 -20.91 -14.92 -13.95
N PRO A 328 -20.71 -16.11 -13.35
CA PRO A 328 -19.39 -16.59 -12.95
C PRO A 328 -18.38 -16.49 -14.10
N ARG A 329 -17.19 -15.99 -13.78
CA ARG A 329 -16.08 -15.86 -14.73
C ARG A 329 -15.00 -16.87 -14.39
N THR A 330 -14.61 -17.67 -15.37
CA THR A 330 -13.48 -18.59 -15.23
C THR A 330 -12.23 -17.93 -15.77
N LEU A 331 -11.22 -17.80 -14.91
CA LEU A 331 -9.87 -17.42 -15.30
C LEU A 331 -9.03 -18.69 -15.49
N ALA A 332 -8.29 -18.73 -16.57
CA ALA A 332 -7.46 -19.86 -16.96
C ALA A 332 -5.97 -19.57 -16.79
N ARG A 333 -5.15 -20.59 -17.03
CA ARG A 333 -3.69 -20.52 -17.08
C ARG A 333 -3.18 -19.25 -17.79
N GLY A 334 -2.21 -18.61 -17.15
CA GLY A 334 -1.53 -17.41 -17.65
C GLY A 334 -2.22 -16.10 -17.26
N GLN A 335 -3.46 -16.16 -16.77
CA GLN A 335 -4.17 -15.00 -16.24
C GLN A 335 -3.86 -14.79 -14.76
N PHE A 336 -4.20 -13.60 -14.26
CA PHE A 336 -4.04 -13.21 -12.86
C PHE A 336 -5.30 -12.53 -12.32
N PHE A 337 -5.39 -12.40 -10.99
CA PHE A 337 -6.50 -11.75 -10.31
C PHE A 337 -6.08 -11.19 -8.95
N GLY A 338 -6.96 -10.36 -8.39
CA GLY A 338 -6.74 -9.69 -7.12
C GLY A 338 -5.96 -8.37 -7.20
N GLU A 339 -5.66 -7.90 -8.41
CA GLU A 339 -5.04 -6.60 -8.70
C GLU A 339 -5.94 -5.43 -8.28
N GLY A 340 -7.27 -5.61 -8.38
CA GLY A 340 -8.26 -4.58 -8.05
C GLY A 340 -8.03 -4.01 -6.65
N SER A 341 -8.04 -4.87 -5.63
CA SER A 341 -7.81 -4.50 -4.23
C SER A 341 -6.37 -4.04 -3.95
N LEU A 342 -5.39 -4.62 -4.63
CA LEU A 342 -3.98 -4.22 -4.50
C LEU A 342 -3.77 -2.75 -4.94
N ILE A 343 -4.39 -2.36 -6.06
CA ILE A 343 -4.24 -1.04 -6.68
C ILE A 343 -5.15 -0.01 -6.01
N SER A 344 -6.44 -0.33 -5.87
CA SER A 344 -7.45 0.61 -5.38
C SER A 344 -7.55 0.67 -3.86
N GLY A 345 -7.03 -0.31 -3.12
CA GLY A 345 -7.21 -0.44 -1.66
C GLY A 345 -8.60 -0.94 -1.23
N ARG A 346 -9.50 -1.16 -2.20
CA ARG A 346 -10.87 -1.61 -1.98
C ARG A 346 -10.98 -3.08 -1.60
N PRO A 347 -12.08 -3.46 -0.95
CA PRO A 347 -12.34 -4.88 -0.71
C PRO A 347 -12.49 -5.62 -2.05
N ARG A 348 -12.32 -6.93 -2.00
CA ARG A 348 -12.52 -7.82 -3.15
C ARG A 348 -13.90 -7.61 -3.73
N GLN A 349 -13.97 -7.47 -5.05
CA GLN A 349 -15.22 -7.19 -5.76
C GLN A 349 -15.99 -8.47 -6.11
N GLU A 350 -15.33 -9.61 -6.01
CA GLU A 350 -15.84 -10.94 -6.34
C GLU A 350 -15.31 -11.93 -5.29
N THR A 351 -15.96 -13.07 -5.17
CA THR A 351 -15.49 -14.26 -4.46
C THR A 351 -14.66 -15.10 -5.41
N ALA A 352 -13.47 -15.54 -4.99
CA ALA A 352 -12.57 -16.38 -5.78
C ALA A 352 -12.46 -17.79 -5.21
N ARG A 353 -12.61 -18.80 -6.07
CA ARG A 353 -12.52 -20.22 -5.71
C ARG A 353 -11.47 -20.94 -6.54
N ALA A 354 -10.66 -21.77 -5.88
CA ALA A 354 -9.71 -22.64 -6.53
C ALA A 354 -10.44 -23.68 -7.40
N GLY A 355 -10.08 -23.78 -8.70
CA GLY A 355 -10.57 -24.85 -9.55
C GLY A 355 -9.85 -26.17 -9.28
N ARG A 356 -10.09 -27.17 -10.14
CA ARG A 356 -9.47 -28.49 -10.04
C ARG A 356 -8.01 -28.47 -10.48
N ASN A 357 -7.12 -29.14 -9.72
CA ASN A 357 -5.71 -29.32 -10.06
C ASN A 357 -5.01 -28.00 -10.42
N CYS A 358 -5.38 -26.90 -9.76
CA CYS A 358 -4.85 -25.58 -10.07
C CYS A 358 -3.55 -25.35 -9.32
N ILE A 359 -2.59 -24.70 -9.98
CA ILE A 359 -1.35 -24.24 -9.37
C ILE A 359 -1.38 -22.72 -9.41
N LEU A 360 -1.31 -22.08 -8.24
CA LEU A 360 -1.39 -20.63 -8.08
C LEU A 360 -0.14 -20.10 -7.41
N VAL A 361 0.29 -18.91 -7.81
CA VAL A 361 1.31 -18.12 -7.12
C VAL A 361 0.61 -16.94 -6.46
N ALA A 362 0.65 -16.88 -5.13
CA ALA A 362 0.11 -15.81 -4.31
C ALA A 362 1.24 -14.88 -3.88
N THR A 363 1.32 -13.71 -4.52
CA THR A 363 2.36 -12.71 -4.30
C THR A 363 1.87 -11.61 -3.35
N PRO A 364 2.56 -11.36 -2.22
CA PRO A 364 2.20 -10.29 -1.29
C PRO A 364 2.32 -8.88 -1.88
N ARG A 365 1.51 -7.92 -1.39
CA ARG A 365 1.54 -6.50 -1.83
C ARG A 365 2.94 -5.91 -1.88
N ARG A 366 3.75 -6.09 -0.82
CA ARG A 366 5.12 -5.53 -0.75
C ARG A 366 5.98 -5.98 -1.94
N ILE A 367 5.84 -7.24 -2.35
CA ILE A 367 6.60 -7.82 -3.45
C ILE A 367 6.09 -7.30 -4.79
N MET A 368 4.78 -7.18 -4.98
CA MET A 368 4.20 -6.56 -6.17
C MET A 368 4.58 -5.09 -6.31
N VAL A 369 4.56 -4.33 -5.22
CA VAL A 369 5.02 -2.92 -5.22
C VAL A 369 6.50 -2.85 -5.55
N LYS A 370 7.35 -3.74 -5.02
CA LYS A 370 8.77 -3.83 -5.43
C LYS A 370 8.88 -4.08 -6.93
N LEU A 371 8.11 -5.03 -7.47
CA LEU A 371 8.11 -5.42 -8.87
C LEU A 371 7.68 -4.27 -9.79
N PHE A 372 6.55 -3.61 -9.51
CA PHE A 372 6.06 -2.46 -10.29
C PHE A 372 7.04 -1.30 -10.31
N ASN A 373 7.79 -1.14 -9.22
CA ASN A 373 8.82 -0.12 -9.11
C ASN A 373 10.12 -0.46 -9.87
N SER A 374 10.35 -1.73 -10.21
CA SER A 374 11.55 -2.20 -10.90
C SER A 374 11.32 -2.66 -12.34
N ASN A 375 10.06 -2.92 -12.73
CA ASN A 375 9.70 -3.37 -14.07
C ASN A 375 8.45 -2.62 -14.55
N GLU A 376 8.65 -1.70 -15.49
CA GLU A 376 7.59 -0.84 -16.01
C GLU A 376 6.65 -1.59 -16.97
N ASP A 377 7.13 -2.58 -17.70
CA ASP A 377 6.32 -3.38 -18.63
C ASP A 377 5.28 -4.20 -17.86
N VAL A 378 5.73 -4.83 -16.77
CA VAL A 378 4.87 -5.49 -15.78
C VAL A 378 3.84 -4.51 -15.21
N ARG A 379 4.28 -3.34 -14.72
CA ARG A 379 3.36 -2.33 -14.17
C ARG A 379 2.30 -1.93 -15.20
N THR A 380 2.72 -1.61 -16.42
CA THR A 380 1.84 -1.17 -17.51
C THR A 380 0.87 -2.27 -17.92
N GLY A 381 1.32 -3.52 -17.95
CA GLY A 381 0.47 -4.68 -18.23
C GLY A 381 -0.61 -4.91 -17.17
N VAL A 382 -0.27 -4.80 -15.87
CA VAL A 382 -1.27 -4.89 -14.80
C VAL A 382 -2.23 -3.71 -14.84
N ASP A 383 -1.72 -2.49 -15.02
CA ASP A 383 -2.52 -1.28 -15.12
C ASP A 383 -3.53 -1.37 -16.26
N TRP A 384 -3.12 -1.88 -17.43
CA TRP A 384 -4.00 -2.07 -18.57
C TRP A 384 -5.13 -3.06 -18.27
N ILE A 385 -4.83 -4.23 -17.68
CA ILE A 385 -5.86 -5.21 -17.29
C ILE A 385 -6.80 -4.64 -16.22
N PHE A 386 -6.28 -3.89 -15.25
CA PHE A 386 -7.08 -3.19 -14.26
C PHE A 386 -8.07 -2.24 -14.94
N ILE A 387 -7.60 -1.39 -15.87
CA ILE A 387 -8.46 -0.47 -16.64
C ILE A 387 -9.52 -1.25 -17.41
N VAL A 388 -9.15 -2.29 -18.15
CA VAL A 388 -10.10 -3.12 -18.91
C VAL A 388 -11.21 -3.66 -18.01
N ARG A 389 -10.87 -4.20 -16.84
CA ARG A 389 -11.84 -4.77 -15.88
C ARG A 389 -12.74 -3.70 -15.27
N GLU A 390 -12.19 -2.53 -14.94
CA GLU A 390 -12.96 -1.42 -14.41
C GLU A 390 -13.91 -0.84 -15.46
N LEU A 391 -13.49 -0.73 -16.73
CA LEU A 391 -14.38 -0.33 -17.83
C LEU A 391 -15.47 -1.36 -18.11
N GLN A 392 -15.10 -2.65 -18.13
CA GLN A 392 -16.06 -3.76 -18.26
C GLN A 392 -17.13 -3.64 -17.17
N ARG A 393 -16.74 -3.52 -15.90
CA ARG A 393 -17.69 -3.41 -14.78
C ARG A 393 -18.54 -2.14 -14.85
N ALA A 394 -17.90 -0.99 -15.09
CA ALA A 394 -18.58 0.30 -15.00
C ALA A 394 -19.52 0.58 -16.18
N PHE A 395 -19.21 0.07 -17.38
CA PHE A 395 -19.92 0.44 -18.61
C PHE A 395 -20.51 -0.73 -19.38
N ALA A 396 -19.83 -1.87 -19.47
CA ALA A 396 -20.25 -2.97 -20.34
C ALA A 396 -19.93 -4.36 -19.75
N PRO A 397 -20.68 -4.83 -18.74
CA PRO A 397 -20.31 -6.04 -17.99
C PRO A 397 -20.23 -7.31 -18.84
N GLY A 398 -20.97 -7.36 -19.95
CA GLY A 398 -20.93 -8.47 -20.92
C GLY A 398 -19.93 -8.31 -22.06
N ALA A 399 -19.14 -7.22 -22.11
CA ALA A 399 -18.12 -7.02 -23.15
C ALA A 399 -16.96 -8.00 -23.00
N SER A 400 -16.37 -8.44 -24.11
CA SER A 400 -15.12 -9.19 -24.07
C SER A 400 -13.92 -8.28 -23.79
N PHE A 401 -12.78 -8.87 -23.41
CA PHE A 401 -11.53 -8.12 -23.26
C PHE A 401 -11.07 -7.51 -24.59
N ASP A 402 -11.33 -8.20 -25.71
CA ASP A 402 -10.96 -7.74 -27.03
C ASP A 402 -11.78 -6.50 -27.45
N ASP A 403 -13.07 -6.46 -27.12
CA ASP A 403 -13.94 -5.30 -27.38
C ASP A 403 -13.45 -4.04 -26.66
N LEU A 404 -12.83 -4.20 -25.49
CA LEU A 404 -12.37 -3.11 -24.63
C LEU A 404 -10.91 -2.73 -24.86
N ARG A 405 -10.15 -3.50 -25.64
CA ARG A 405 -8.70 -3.35 -25.78
C ARG A 405 -8.28 -2.00 -26.36
N GLU A 406 -8.92 -1.58 -27.44
CA GLU A 406 -8.60 -0.30 -28.09
C GLU A 406 -9.05 0.89 -27.23
N ILE A 407 -10.21 0.76 -26.58
CA ILE A 407 -10.77 1.82 -25.73
C ILE A 407 -9.89 2.03 -24.49
N SER A 408 -9.51 0.94 -23.80
CA SER A 408 -8.67 1.03 -22.61
C SER A 408 -7.28 1.61 -22.90
N ALA A 409 -6.69 1.27 -24.05
CA ALA A 409 -5.41 1.81 -24.49
C ALA A 409 -5.44 3.32 -24.79
N ALA A 410 -6.61 3.89 -25.09
CA ALA A 410 -6.80 5.31 -25.35
C ALA A 410 -7.07 6.13 -24.07
N THR A 411 -7.29 5.49 -22.92
CA THR A 411 -7.52 6.18 -21.65
C THR A 411 -6.25 6.82 -21.10
N THR A 412 -6.41 7.86 -20.28
CA THR A 412 -5.28 8.56 -19.65
C THR A 412 -5.36 8.45 -18.13
N LEU A 413 -4.27 8.06 -17.48
CA LEU A 413 -4.16 8.12 -16.02
C LEU A 413 -3.81 9.56 -15.59
N ARG A 414 -4.59 10.11 -14.66
CA ARG A 414 -4.40 11.45 -14.08
C ARG A 414 -4.19 11.34 -12.58
N GLN A 415 -3.22 12.09 -12.06
CA GLN A 415 -2.90 12.16 -10.63
C GLN A 415 -3.16 13.57 -10.12
N PHE A 416 -3.75 13.65 -8.92
CA PHE A 416 -4.15 14.89 -8.27
C PHE A 416 -3.63 14.90 -6.83
N LYS A 417 -3.09 16.03 -6.37
CA LYS A 417 -2.75 16.29 -4.96
C LYS A 417 -4.03 16.49 -4.14
N ALA A 418 -3.94 16.32 -2.82
CA ALA A 418 -5.07 16.65 -1.94
C ALA A 418 -5.40 18.15 -2.06
N GLY A 419 -6.67 18.49 -2.17
CA GLY A 419 -7.17 19.84 -2.43
C GLY A 419 -7.10 20.30 -3.89
N GLU A 420 -6.54 19.50 -4.81
CA GLU A 420 -6.46 19.86 -6.22
C GLU A 420 -7.82 19.71 -6.92
N THR A 421 -8.20 20.73 -7.70
CA THR A 421 -9.44 20.73 -8.49
C THR A 421 -9.27 19.90 -9.75
N ILE A 422 -10.15 18.91 -9.94
CA ILE A 422 -10.21 18.06 -11.14
C ILE A 422 -10.95 18.79 -12.27
N PHE A 423 -12.10 19.40 -11.96
CA PHE A 423 -12.83 20.29 -12.85
C PHE A 423 -13.72 21.25 -12.06
N GLU A 424 -14.07 22.38 -12.66
CA GLU A 424 -14.89 23.43 -12.05
C GLU A 424 -16.34 23.38 -12.53
N SER A 425 -17.28 23.75 -11.65
CA SER A 425 -18.68 23.97 -12.00
C SER A 425 -18.81 25.01 -13.12
N GLY A 426 -19.71 24.78 -14.08
CA GLY A 426 -19.94 25.64 -15.24
C GLY A 426 -18.93 25.47 -16.37
N SER A 427 -17.85 24.70 -16.18
CA SER A 427 -16.95 24.33 -17.28
C SER A 427 -17.61 23.34 -18.24
N THR A 428 -17.13 23.25 -19.48
CA THR A 428 -17.62 22.25 -20.44
C THR A 428 -16.99 20.88 -20.15
N GLY A 429 -17.79 19.81 -20.13
CA GLY A 429 -17.27 18.46 -19.91
C GLY A 429 -16.92 17.75 -21.22
N ALA A 430 -15.63 17.67 -21.52
CA ALA A 430 -15.09 16.93 -22.67
C ALA A 430 -14.71 15.47 -22.32
N SER A 431 -14.57 15.16 -21.03
CA SER A 431 -14.20 13.85 -20.50
C SER A 431 -15.00 13.50 -19.25
N LEU A 432 -14.96 12.24 -18.84
CA LEU A 432 -15.36 11.79 -17.51
C LEU A 432 -14.16 11.13 -16.83
N HIS A 433 -14.25 10.94 -15.51
CA HIS A 433 -13.21 10.28 -14.74
C HIS A 433 -13.82 9.08 -14.00
N LEU A 434 -13.09 7.96 -14.00
CA LEU A 434 -13.31 6.82 -13.11
C LEU A 434 -12.23 6.86 -12.05
N VAL A 435 -12.59 7.00 -10.78
CA VAL A 435 -11.59 7.10 -9.71
C VAL A 435 -10.88 5.75 -9.58
N ARG A 436 -9.55 5.73 -9.65
CA ARG A 436 -8.73 4.52 -9.54
C ARG A 436 -8.30 4.26 -8.09
N ARG A 437 -7.92 5.33 -7.39
CA ARG A 437 -7.50 5.33 -5.98
C ARG A 437 -7.77 6.72 -5.39
N GLY A 438 -8.14 6.79 -4.11
CA GLY A 438 -8.45 8.04 -3.41
C GLY A 438 -9.93 8.40 -3.41
N SER A 439 -10.25 9.64 -3.04
CA SER A 439 -11.62 10.16 -3.09
C SER A 439 -11.69 11.63 -3.52
N VAL A 440 -12.87 12.04 -3.95
CA VAL A 440 -13.17 13.33 -4.55
C VAL A 440 -14.44 13.88 -3.94
N SER A 441 -14.39 15.12 -3.47
CA SER A 441 -15.58 15.86 -3.05
C SER A 441 -16.21 16.58 -4.24
N LEU A 442 -17.53 16.47 -4.38
CA LEU A 442 -18.31 17.27 -5.32
C LEU A 442 -18.92 18.45 -4.57
N GLN A 443 -18.56 19.66 -4.98
CA GLN A 443 -18.93 20.90 -4.33
C GLN A 443 -19.79 21.76 -5.24
N ARG A 444 -20.79 22.44 -4.67
CA ARG A 444 -21.60 23.46 -5.35
C ARG A 444 -21.47 24.79 -4.61
N ILE A 445 -21.47 25.89 -5.35
CA ILE A 445 -21.44 27.22 -4.76
C ILE A 445 -22.88 27.64 -4.49
N ALA A 446 -23.22 27.86 -3.21
CA ALA A 446 -24.49 28.45 -2.80
C ALA A 446 -24.22 29.75 -2.03
N GLY A 447 -24.47 30.89 -2.68
CA GLY A 447 -24.03 32.20 -2.16
C GLY A 447 -22.50 32.31 -2.16
N ASP A 448 -21.91 32.67 -1.01
CA ASP A 448 -20.46 32.85 -0.85
C ASP A 448 -19.74 31.59 -0.32
N LYS A 449 -20.43 30.45 -0.19
CA LYS A 449 -19.86 29.22 0.39
C LYS A 449 -19.89 28.05 -0.59
N ALA A 450 -18.79 27.31 -0.62
CA ALA A 450 -18.74 25.98 -1.25
C ALA A 450 -19.36 24.95 -0.30
N ILE A 451 -20.34 24.21 -0.82
CA ILE A 451 -21.17 23.25 -0.11
C ILE A 451 -20.87 21.88 -0.72
N THR A 452 -20.43 20.92 0.10
CA THR A 452 -20.19 19.55 -0.39
C THR A 452 -21.53 18.83 -0.53
N VAL A 453 -21.84 18.40 -1.76
CA VAL A 453 -23.10 17.71 -2.09
C VAL A 453 -22.94 16.19 -2.19
N ALA A 454 -21.74 15.72 -2.49
CA ALA A 454 -21.44 14.29 -2.56
C ALA A 454 -19.94 14.01 -2.44
N GLU A 455 -19.62 12.75 -2.16
CA GLU A 455 -18.28 12.19 -2.26
C GLU A 455 -18.26 11.11 -3.36
N VAL A 456 -17.17 11.03 -4.11
CA VAL A 456 -16.89 10.00 -5.12
C VAL A 456 -15.61 9.28 -4.73
N ARG A 457 -15.62 7.96 -4.78
CA ARG A 457 -14.51 7.11 -4.32
C ARG A 457 -14.01 6.20 -5.43
N ALA A 458 -12.92 5.44 -5.20
CA ALA A 458 -12.37 4.51 -6.20
C ALA A 458 -13.46 3.62 -6.87
N GLY A 459 -13.33 3.22 -8.13
CA GLY A 459 -14.37 2.49 -8.86
C GLY A 459 -15.66 3.28 -9.18
N GLU A 460 -15.84 4.51 -8.71
CA GLU A 460 -16.98 5.35 -9.06
C GLU A 460 -16.65 6.39 -10.14
N LEU A 461 -17.70 6.76 -10.87
CA LEU A 461 -17.64 7.74 -11.95
C LEU A 461 -17.91 9.16 -11.42
N LEU A 462 -17.21 10.13 -12.00
CA LEU A 462 -17.55 11.54 -11.90
C LEU A 462 -17.48 12.23 -13.27
N GLY A 463 -18.38 13.19 -13.45
CA GLY A 463 -18.45 13.99 -14.66
C GLY A 463 -19.14 13.31 -15.85
N GLU A 464 -19.70 12.12 -15.64
CA GLU A 464 -20.48 11.35 -16.61
C GLU A 464 -21.68 12.13 -17.16
N MET A 465 -22.29 12.95 -16.30
CA MET A 465 -23.44 13.78 -16.66
C MET A 465 -23.15 14.74 -17.81
N ALA A 466 -21.91 15.25 -17.88
CA ALA A 466 -21.51 16.20 -18.90
C ALA A 466 -21.42 15.56 -20.31
N LEU A 467 -21.35 14.23 -20.35
CA LEU A 467 -21.33 13.43 -21.57
C LEU A 467 -22.73 12.87 -21.91
N MET A 468 -23.69 12.93 -20.98
CA MET A 468 -25.02 12.31 -21.09
C MET A 468 -26.18 13.28 -21.32
N GLY A 469 -25.91 14.55 -21.64
CA GLY A 469 -26.94 15.48 -22.14
C GLY A 469 -26.83 16.92 -21.62
N ASP A 470 -26.17 17.14 -20.48
CA ASP A 470 -25.80 18.46 -20.00
C ASP A 470 -24.38 18.77 -20.50
N ALA A 471 -24.12 19.88 -21.19
CA ALA A 471 -22.76 20.14 -21.66
C ALA A 471 -21.85 20.67 -20.55
N LEU A 472 -22.44 21.18 -19.47
CA LEU A 472 -21.74 21.86 -18.38
C LEU A 472 -21.58 20.95 -17.17
N ARG A 473 -20.45 21.10 -16.48
CA ARG A 473 -20.25 20.52 -15.14
C ARG A 473 -21.18 21.23 -14.16
N ARG A 474 -21.88 20.47 -13.30
CA ARG A 474 -22.78 21.04 -12.29
C ARG A 474 -22.12 21.29 -10.94
N GLU A 475 -21.01 20.61 -10.69
CA GLU A 475 -20.24 20.68 -9.46
C GLU A 475 -18.77 20.92 -9.78
N THR A 476 -18.06 21.51 -8.82
CA THR A 476 -16.61 21.51 -8.77
C THR A 476 -16.15 20.23 -8.09
N ALA A 477 -15.29 19.46 -8.75
CA ALA A 477 -14.72 18.23 -8.22
C ALA A 477 -13.33 18.51 -7.63
N VAL A 478 -13.12 18.24 -6.35
CA VAL A 478 -11.87 18.50 -5.63
C VAL A 478 -11.39 17.22 -4.95
N ALA A 479 -10.16 16.81 -5.22
CA ALA A 479 -9.54 15.65 -4.59
C ALA A 479 -9.44 15.86 -3.06
N THR A 480 -10.03 14.98 -2.26
CA THR A 480 -9.98 15.08 -0.79
C THR A 480 -8.66 14.56 -0.23
N VAL A 481 -8.10 13.55 -0.89
CA VAL A 481 -6.78 12.96 -0.65
C VAL A 481 -6.01 12.88 -1.97
N ALA A 482 -4.75 12.45 -1.93
CA ALA A 482 -4.02 12.16 -3.16
C ALA A 482 -4.80 11.11 -3.99
N THR A 483 -5.20 11.49 -5.19
CA THR A 483 -6.20 10.77 -5.98
C THR A 483 -5.67 10.49 -7.38
N GLU A 484 -5.94 9.29 -7.88
CA GLU A 484 -5.66 8.90 -9.26
C GLU A 484 -6.96 8.54 -9.96
N THR A 485 -7.12 8.94 -11.22
CA THR A 485 -8.31 8.65 -12.03
C THR A 485 -7.93 8.13 -13.40
N ILE A 486 -8.80 7.33 -13.98
CA ILE A 486 -8.79 6.97 -15.40
C ILE A 486 -9.70 7.98 -16.11
N GLU A 487 -9.10 8.87 -16.90
CA GLU A 487 -9.81 9.84 -17.73
C GLU A 487 -10.24 9.17 -19.04
N LEU A 488 -11.53 9.32 -19.37
CA LEU A 488 -12.12 8.92 -20.63
C LEU A 488 -12.67 10.15 -21.35
N SER A 489 -12.20 10.42 -22.57
CA SER A 489 -12.78 11.46 -23.40
C SER A 489 -14.17 11.06 -23.90
N ARG A 490 -14.90 12.04 -24.42
CA ARG A 490 -16.18 11.81 -25.11
C ARG A 490 -16.09 10.73 -26.19
N LYS A 491 -14.95 10.62 -26.90
CA LYS A 491 -14.76 9.61 -27.95
C LYS A 491 -14.75 8.19 -27.35
N GLU A 492 -13.95 7.96 -26.31
CA GLU A 492 -13.89 6.65 -25.65
C GLU A 492 -15.23 6.31 -24.98
N PHE A 493 -15.88 7.28 -24.33
CA PHE A 493 -17.19 7.08 -23.72
C PHE A 493 -18.25 6.65 -24.75
N LEU A 494 -18.34 7.33 -25.90
CA LEU A 494 -19.27 6.96 -26.95
C LEU A 494 -18.95 5.58 -27.55
N ALA A 495 -17.67 5.22 -27.67
CA ALA A 495 -17.27 3.89 -28.10
C ALA A 495 -17.78 2.81 -27.14
N LEU A 496 -17.69 3.04 -25.82
CA LEU A 496 -18.24 2.13 -24.81
C LEU A 496 -19.77 2.03 -24.91
N MET A 497 -20.47 3.15 -25.11
CA MET A 497 -21.94 3.17 -25.21
C MET A 497 -22.48 2.51 -26.48
N ASN A 498 -21.66 2.37 -27.51
CA ASN A 498 -22.03 1.69 -28.75
C ASN A 498 -21.78 0.17 -28.70
N LEU A 499 -21.19 -0.35 -27.61
CA LEU A 499 -21.03 -1.79 -27.44
C LEU A 499 -22.39 -2.47 -27.23
N PRO A 500 -22.63 -3.67 -27.81
CA PRO A 500 -23.89 -4.40 -27.61
C PRO A 500 -24.20 -4.72 -26.14
N SER A 501 -23.16 -4.84 -25.32
CA SER A 501 -23.22 -5.17 -23.90
C SER A 501 -23.19 -3.94 -22.99
N ALA A 502 -23.31 -2.72 -23.55
CA ALA A 502 -23.30 -1.48 -22.78
C ALA A 502 -24.51 -1.41 -21.83
N ASN A 503 -24.23 -1.18 -20.54
CA ASN A 503 -25.23 -1.02 -19.49
C ASN A 503 -25.70 0.45 -19.42
N ILE A 504 -26.33 0.91 -20.49
CA ILE A 504 -26.83 2.30 -20.60
C ILE A 504 -27.88 2.58 -19.52
N GLU A 505 -28.82 1.66 -19.30
CA GLU A 505 -29.87 1.81 -18.29
C GLU A 505 -29.28 1.94 -16.88
N GLY A 506 -28.30 1.11 -16.52
CA GLY A 506 -27.62 1.19 -15.22
C GLY A 506 -26.78 2.45 -15.06
N LEU A 507 -26.20 3.00 -16.14
CA LEU A 507 -25.53 4.30 -16.12
C LEU A 507 -26.52 5.44 -15.91
N GLN A 508 -27.65 5.44 -16.64
CA GLN A 508 -28.70 6.44 -16.51
C GLN A 508 -29.33 6.41 -15.11
N ALA A 509 -29.62 5.22 -14.58
CA ALA A 509 -30.16 5.06 -13.24
C ALA A 509 -29.22 5.64 -12.17
N ARG A 510 -27.91 5.36 -12.26
CA ARG A 510 -26.90 5.93 -11.35
C ARG A 510 -26.80 7.46 -11.46
N ALA A 511 -26.77 7.99 -12.68
CA ALA A 511 -26.72 9.43 -12.91
C ALA A 511 -27.99 10.13 -12.36
N GLN A 512 -29.16 9.52 -12.52
CA GLN A 512 -30.43 10.03 -11.99
C GLN A 512 -30.50 9.96 -10.47
N ALA A 513 -30.02 8.87 -9.85
CA ALA A 513 -29.92 8.75 -8.40
C ALA A 513 -29.00 9.84 -7.83
N ARG A 514 -27.79 9.98 -8.39
CA ARG A 514 -26.81 11.01 -8.00
C ARG A 514 -27.40 12.43 -8.12
N LEU A 515 -28.12 12.70 -9.20
CA LEU A 515 -28.83 13.97 -9.40
C LEU A 515 -29.84 14.28 -8.30
N THR A 516 -30.64 13.29 -7.93
CA THR A 516 -31.66 13.40 -6.89
C THR A 516 -30.99 13.64 -5.53
N ASP A 517 -29.98 12.84 -5.20
CA ASP A 517 -29.26 12.93 -3.92
C ASP A 517 -28.55 14.28 -3.77
N ASN A 518 -27.81 14.72 -4.80
CA ASN A 518 -27.10 16.00 -4.77
C ASN A 518 -28.07 17.18 -4.61
N THR A 519 -29.22 17.15 -5.28
CA THR A 519 -30.23 18.21 -5.20
C THR A 519 -30.90 18.23 -3.82
N GLN A 520 -31.18 17.06 -3.23
CA GLN A 520 -31.69 17.01 -1.86
C GLN A 520 -30.68 17.54 -0.84
N MET A 521 -29.39 17.25 -1.04
CA MET A 521 -28.31 17.73 -0.17
C MET A 521 -28.16 19.26 -0.25
N GLU A 522 -28.28 19.85 -1.45
CA GLU A 522 -28.20 21.30 -1.64
C GLU A 522 -29.30 22.07 -0.89
N VAL A 523 -30.52 21.51 -0.87
CA VAL A 523 -31.68 22.15 -0.21
C VAL A 523 -31.61 22.02 1.32
N ARG A 524 -30.65 21.26 1.87
CA ARG A 524 -30.44 21.06 3.31
C ARG A 524 -29.07 21.60 3.76
N PRO A 525 -28.95 22.90 4.08
CA PRO A 525 -27.67 23.52 4.46
C PRO A 525 -27.00 22.86 5.68
N GLU A 526 -27.79 22.39 6.65
CA GLU A 526 -27.29 21.70 7.84
C GLU A 526 -26.64 20.35 7.47
N SER A 527 -27.31 19.52 6.66
CA SER A 527 -26.79 18.23 6.21
C SER A 527 -25.48 18.37 5.43
N SER A 528 -25.36 19.41 4.58
CA SER A 528 -24.10 19.66 3.89
C SER A 528 -23.00 20.20 4.82
N GLY A 529 -23.35 21.00 5.83
CA GLY A 529 -22.41 21.38 6.88
C GLY A 529 -21.83 20.16 7.61
N ILE A 530 -22.69 19.21 7.96
CA ILE A 530 -22.28 17.94 8.60
C ILE A 530 -21.41 17.10 7.64
N MET A 531 -21.79 16.98 6.35
CA MET A 531 -20.97 16.32 5.32
C MET A 531 -19.58 16.93 5.23
N SER A 532 -19.50 18.25 5.13
CA SER A 532 -18.23 18.97 5.00
C SER A 532 -17.37 18.82 6.27
N PHE A 533 -17.99 18.88 7.46
CA PHE A 533 -17.32 18.57 8.72
C PHE A 533 -16.74 17.16 8.72
N LEU A 534 -17.50 16.15 8.30
CA LEU A 534 -17.07 14.76 8.38
C LEU A 534 -15.97 14.42 7.36
N LEU A 535 -16.02 14.99 6.17
CA LEU A 535 -14.92 14.88 5.21
C LEU A 535 -13.64 15.52 5.74
N ASN A 536 -13.73 16.69 6.40
CA ASN A 536 -12.58 17.34 7.05
C ASN A 536 -12.05 16.50 8.23
N GLU A 537 -12.92 15.79 8.93
CA GLU A 537 -12.54 14.79 9.93
C GLU A 537 -12.18 13.44 9.30
N GLY A 538 -11.80 13.37 8.03
CA GLY A 538 -11.21 12.19 7.42
C GLY A 538 -12.16 11.01 7.19
N LEU A 539 -13.48 11.22 7.23
CA LEU A 539 -14.45 10.16 6.92
C LEU A 539 -14.47 9.80 5.42
N GLY A 540 -13.83 10.61 4.57
CA GLY A 540 -13.77 10.34 3.15
C GLY A 540 -13.00 9.07 2.77
N GLU A 541 -11.94 8.77 3.52
CA GLU A 541 -11.18 7.53 3.36
C GLU A 541 -11.50 6.51 4.48
N ALA A 542 -12.41 6.81 5.41
CA ALA A 542 -12.76 5.88 6.47
C ALA A 542 -13.57 4.69 5.93
N THR A 543 -13.34 3.50 6.49
CA THR A 543 -14.20 2.33 6.23
C THR A 543 -15.04 1.94 7.45
N ASP A 544 -14.58 2.31 8.64
CA ASP A 544 -15.28 2.10 9.90
C ASP A 544 -14.87 3.20 10.89
N THR A 545 -15.80 4.11 11.20
CA THR A 545 -15.58 5.24 12.11
C THR A 545 -16.58 5.21 13.25
N LEU A 546 -16.12 5.52 14.47
CA LEU A 546 -17.01 5.74 15.60
C LEU A 546 -17.57 7.17 15.53
N LEU A 547 -18.89 7.31 15.54
CA LEU A 547 -19.62 8.57 15.70
C LEU A 547 -20.44 8.53 16.98
N ILE A 548 -20.67 9.70 17.57
CA ILE A 548 -21.51 9.87 18.75
C ILE A 548 -22.58 10.92 18.44
N ASP A 549 -23.85 10.55 18.62
CA ASP A 549 -24.97 11.49 18.56
C ASP A 549 -25.09 12.23 19.90
N GLU A 550 -24.77 13.52 19.89
CA GLU A 550 -24.82 14.40 21.06
C GLU A 550 -26.24 14.66 21.57
N THR A 551 -27.29 14.38 20.78
CA THR A 551 -28.68 14.45 21.28
C THR A 551 -29.02 13.31 22.24
N LEU A 552 -28.33 12.18 22.10
CA LEU A 552 -28.49 10.98 22.93
C LEU A 552 -27.37 10.81 23.96
N CYS A 553 -26.22 11.46 23.74
CA CYS A 553 -25.07 11.33 24.61
C CYS A 553 -25.31 12.02 25.95
N ILE A 554 -25.14 11.27 27.05
CA ILE A 554 -25.24 11.81 28.43
C ILE A 554 -23.86 12.05 29.07
N GLY A 555 -22.77 11.98 28.29
CA GLY A 555 -21.40 12.23 28.78
C GLY A 555 -20.93 11.29 29.89
N CYS A 556 -21.42 10.05 29.93
CA CYS A 556 -21.13 9.09 31.02
C CYS A 556 -19.76 8.38 30.92
N ASP A 557 -19.04 8.55 29.81
CA ASP A 557 -17.73 7.94 29.51
C ASP A 557 -17.68 6.41 29.51
N ASN A 558 -18.83 5.73 29.54
CA ASN A 558 -18.88 4.27 29.48
C ASN A 558 -18.19 3.69 28.22
N CYS A 559 -18.21 4.42 27.10
CA CYS A 559 -17.54 4.01 25.87
C CYS A 559 -16.01 3.91 26.05
N GLU A 560 -15.40 4.84 26.79
CA GLU A 560 -13.95 4.83 27.10
C GLU A 560 -13.62 3.81 28.18
N ARG A 561 -14.44 3.76 29.23
CA ARG A 561 -14.28 2.81 30.35
C ARG A 561 -14.33 1.36 29.89
N ALA A 562 -15.28 1.04 29.01
CA ALA A 562 -15.38 -0.29 28.41
C ALA A 562 -14.22 -0.58 27.46
N CYS A 563 -13.78 0.41 26.67
CA CYS A 563 -12.59 0.27 25.83
C CYS A 563 -11.35 -0.06 26.67
N ALA A 564 -11.12 0.69 27.76
CA ALA A 564 -10.03 0.43 28.68
C ALA A 564 -10.11 -0.97 29.30
N GLU A 565 -11.29 -1.40 29.76
CA GLU A 565 -11.48 -2.73 30.34
C GLU A 565 -11.14 -3.85 29.35
N THR A 566 -11.62 -3.75 28.11
CA THR A 566 -11.33 -4.72 27.03
C THR A 566 -9.84 -4.74 26.67
N HIS A 567 -9.14 -3.61 26.81
CA HIS A 567 -7.75 -3.46 26.37
C HIS A 567 -6.75 -3.26 27.52
N GLY A 568 -6.93 -3.99 28.61
CA GLY A 568 -5.92 -4.11 29.67
C GLY A 568 -5.69 -2.84 30.48
N GLY A 569 -6.70 -1.98 30.58
CA GLY A 569 -6.68 -0.71 31.32
C GLY A 569 -6.32 0.52 30.47
N LEU A 570 -6.02 0.34 29.18
CA LEU A 570 -5.68 1.43 28.25
C LEU A 570 -6.85 1.69 27.31
N SER A 571 -7.52 2.84 27.44
CA SER A 571 -8.49 3.27 26.45
C SER A 571 -7.78 3.57 25.13
N ARG A 572 -8.32 3.05 24.04
CA ARG A 572 -7.90 3.31 22.66
C ARG A 572 -8.83 4.30 21.94
N LEU A 573 -9.67 4.96 22.73
CA LEU A 573 -10.68 5.93 22.39
C LEU A 573 -10.51 7.12 23.34
N ASP A 574 -10.66 8.33 22.81
CA ASP A 574 -10.73 9.56 23.60
C ASP A 574 -11.94 10.36 23.09
N ARG A 575 -13.02 10.35 23.87
CA ARG A 575 -14.28 11.01 23.52
C ARG A 575 -14.10 12.51 23.63
N ALA A 576 -13.59 12.99 24.76
CA ALA A 576 -13.52 14.43 25.02
C ALA A 576 -12.63 15.20 24.03
N ALA A 577 -11.56 14.58 23.49
CA ALA A 577 -10.69 15.22 22.52
C ALA A 577 -11.27 15.32 21.09
N GLY A 578 -12.41 14.68 20.82
CA GLY A 578 -13.05 14.72 19.52
C GLY A 578 -13.65 16.08 19.16
N LYS A 579 -13.94 16.27 17.86
CA LYS A 579 -14.63 17.49 17.38
C LYS A 579 -16.12 17.23 17.25
N THR A 580 -16.92 18.28 17.44
CA THR A 580 -18.38 18.23 17.29
C THR A 580 -18.83 19.28 16.28
N PHE A 581 -19.76 18.89 15.41
CA PHE A 581 -20.51 19.82 14.57
C PHE A 581 -21.98 19.40 14.55
N ALA A 582 -22.88 20.36 14.78
CA ALA A 582 -24.30 20.09 15.03
C ALA A 582 -24.45 19.05 16.17
N ASN A 583 -25.16 17.95 15.92
CA ASN A 583 -25.32 16.83 16.85
C ASN A 583 -24.31 15.69 16.64
N ILE A 584 -23.39 15.79 15.68
CA ILE A 584 -22.44 14.71 15.39
C ILE A 584 -21.09 15.03 16.03
N HIS A 585 -20.65 14.12 16.89
CA HIS A 585 -19.33 14.13 17.51
C HIS A 585 -18.46 13.01 16.94
N VAL A 586 -17.25 13.38 16.49
CA VAL A 586 -16.21 12.49 15.98
C VAL A 586 -15.12 12.37 17.06
N PRO A 587 -15.16 11.33 17.91
CA PRO A 587 -14.14 11.10 18.93
C PRO A 587 -12.80 10.73 18.28
N ILE A 588 -11.71 10.86 19.05
CA ILE A 588 -10.39 10.38 18.61
C ILE A 588 -10.38 8.85 18.72
N ALA A 589 -10.65 8.20 17.59
CA ALA A 589 -10.58 6.76 17.41
C ALA A 589 -10.21 6.42 15.96
N CYS A 590 -9.56 5.27 15.76
CA CYS A 590 -9.11 4.84 14.42
C CYS A 590 -10.30 4.74 13.44
N ARG A 591 -10.09 5.24 12.22
CA ARG A 591 -11.06 5.28 11.11
C ARG A 591 -10.96 4.07 10.15
N HIS A 592 -10.01 3.18 10.44
CA HIS A 592 -9.70 1.98 9.65
C HIS A 592 -9.56 2.25 8.15
N CYS A 593 -8.89 3.36 7.78
CA CYS A 593 -8.90 3.93 6.44
C CYS A 593 -8.76 2.90 5.30
N GLU A 594 -9.42 3.16 4.16
CA GLU A 594 -9.34 2.38 2.92
C GLU A 594 -7.88 2.18 2.48
N HIS A 595 -7.08 3.22 2.65
CA HIS A 595 -5.62 3.19 2.61
C HIS A 595 -5.03 3.47 3.99
N PRO A 596 -4.68 2.44 4.77
CA PRO A 596 -4.13 2.64 6.10
C PRO A 596 -2.76 3.33 6.04
N HIS A 597 -2.72 4.66 6.27
CA HIS A 597 -1.47 5.41 6.33
C HIS A 597 -0.50 4.86 7.37
N CYS A 598 -1.04 4.29 8.46
CA CYS A 598 -0.25 3.70 9.54
C CYS A 598 0.44 2.37 9.16
N MET A 599 -0.05 1.63 8.16
CA MET A 599 0.63 0.43 7.67
C MET A 599 1.88 0.76 6.86
N LYS A 600 1.96 2.00 6.36
CA LYS A 600 3.13 2.49 5.63
C LYS A 600 4.34 2.44 6.55
N ASP A 601 5.40 1.82 6.05
CA ASP A 601 6.69 1.79 6.73
C ASP A 601 6.57 1.26 8.18
N CYS A 602 5.83 0.17 8.40
CA CYS A 602 5.88 -0.56 9.66
C CYS A 602 7.08 -1.52 9.65
N PRO A 603 8.16 -1.24 10.41
CA PRO A 603 9.40 -2.00 10.28
C PRO A 603 9.29 -3.49 10.62
N PRO A 604 8.68 -3.90 11.75
CA PRO A 604 8.43 -5.31 12.04
C PRO A 604 7.21 -5.87 11.30
N ASN A 605 6.60 -5.10 10.38
CA ASN A 605 5.33 -5.43 9.73
C ASN A 605 4.22 -5.79 10.74
N ALA A 606 4.21 -5.12 11.89
CA ALA A 606 3.30 -5.40 13.00
C ALA A 606 1.87 -4.88 12.76
N ILE A 607 1.65 -4.05 11.76
CA ILE A 607 0.32 -3.51 11.46
C ILE A 607 -0.27 -4.28 10.30
N SER A 608 -1.41 -4.90 10.54
CA SER A 608 -2.09 -5.77 9.58
C SER A 608 -3.54 -5.35 9.43
N ARG A 609 -4.16 -5.78 8.32
CA ARG A 609 -5.57 -5.54 8.06
C ARG A 609 -6.28 -6.89 8.02
N ALA A 610 -7.32 -7.01 8.83
CA ALA A 610 -8.21 -8.17 8.81
C ALA A 610 -9.11 -8.14 7.57
N ALA A 611 -9.70 -9.28 7.23
CA ALA A 611 -10.57 -9.43 6.06
C ALA A 611 -11.79 -8.51 6.11
N ASP A 612 -12.31 -8.20 7.29
CA ASP A 612 -13.42 -7.27 7.49
C ASP A 612 -13.01 -5.78 7.39
N GLY A 613 -11.74 -5.50 7.07
CA GLY A 613 -11.21 -4.16 6.87
C GLY A 613 -10.60 -3.54 8.11
N GLN A 614 -10.71 -4.18 9.28
CA GLN A 614 -10.16 -3.67 10.52
C GLN A 614 -8.62 -3.71 10.49
N VAL A 615 -8.01 -2.53 10.51
CA VAL A 615 -6.57 -2.39 10.74
C VAL A 615 -6.27 -2.63 12.23
N TYR A 616 -5.27 -3.44 12.57
CA TYR A 616 -4.86 -3.72 13.94
C TYR A 616 -3.32 -3.78 14.07
N ILE A 617 -2.83 -3.71 15.32
CA ILE A 617 -1.41 -3.76 15.65
C ILE A 617 -1.15 -5.07 16.42
N ALA A 618 -0.26 -5.90 15.91
CA ALA A 618 0.17 -7.15 16.51
C ALA A 618 1.27 -6.96 17.57
N ASP A 619 1.50 -8.00 18.37
CA ASP A 619 2.49 -8.00 19.46
C ASP A 619 3.95 -7.89 18.99
N THR A 620 4.20 -8.04 17.69
CA THR A 620 5.52 -7.79 17.07
C THR A 620 5.89 -6.31 17.01
N CYS A 621 5.02 -5.40 17.48
CA CYS A 621 5.28 -3.97 17.54
C CYS A 621 6.49 -3.66 18.45
N ILE A 622 7.48 -2.99 17.87
CA ILE A 622 8.69 -2.52 18.57
C ILE A 622 8.59 -1.07 19.08
N GLY A 623 7.43 -0.43 18.93
CA GLY A 623 7.22 0.93 19.44
C GLY A 623 7.98 2.04 18.72
N CYS A 624 8.39 1.84 17.47
CA CYS A 624 9.16 2.84 16.73
C CYS A 624 8.44 4.19 16.66
N GLY A 625 7.15 4.25 16.28
CA GLY A 625 6.38 5.50 16.22
C GLY A 625 6.01 6.00 14.83
N ASN A 626 6.47 5.36 13.74
CA ASN A 626 6.12 5.86 12.39
C ASN A 626 4.63 5.82 12.13
N CYS A 627 3.93 4.82 12.66
CA CYS A 627 2.48 4.74 12.53
C CYS A 627 1.77 5.93 13.19
N GLU A 628 2.31 6.45 14.30
CA GLU A 628 1.84 7.69 14.95
C GLU A 628 2.10 8.88 14.04
N ALA A 629 3.33 9.06 13.53
CA ALA A 629 3.68 10.14 12.60
C ALA A 629 2.93 10.08 11.25
N ASN A 630 2.63 8.88 10.75
CA ASN A 630 1.93 8.68 9.49
C ASN A 630 0.41 8.83 9.61
N CYS A 631 -0.15 8.84 10.82
CA CYS A 631 -1.58 8.97 11.00
C CYS A 631 -1.98 10.45 10.92
N PRO A 632 -2.75 10.89 9.89
CA PRO A 632 -3.13 12.30 9.75
C PRO A 632 -4.19 12.75 10.79
N TYR A 633 -4.55 11.86 11.71
CA TYR A 633 -5.72 11.95 12.58
C TYR A 633 -5.38 11.81 14.06
N ASP A 634 -4.10 11.62 14.38
CA ASP A 634 -3.59 11.53 15.75
C ASP A 634 -4.28 10.45 16.61
N VAL A 635 -4.80 9.39 15.98
CA VAL A 635 -5.53 8.29 16.66
C VAL A 635 -4.61 7.18 17.17
N ILE A 636 -3.32 7.23 16.83
CA ILE A 636 -2.30 6.27 17.27
C ILE A 636 -1.43 6.97 18.31
N ARG A 637 -1.17 6.28 19.43
CA ARG A 637 -0.34 6.81 20.52
C ARG A 637 0.72 5.78 20.91
N LEU A 638 1.92 6.22 21.28
CA LEU A 638 2.92 5.36 21.92
C LEU A 638 2.74 5.32 23.44
N THR A 639 2.43 4.14 23.99
CA THR A 639 2.23 3.93 25.43
C THR A 639 3.03 2.74 25.97
N TYR A 640 3.31 2.73 27.26
CA TYR A 640 3.82 1.54 27.93
C TYR A 640 2.70 0.52 28.15
N ALA A 641 3.05 -0.76 28.27
CA ALA A 641 2.08 -1.77 28.67
C ALA A 641 1.50 -1.41 30.05
N ALA A 642 0.17 -1.42 30.16
CA ALA A 642 -0.49 -1.21 31.44
C ALA A 642 -0.28 -2.44 32.36
N PRO A 643 -0.12 -2.21 33.68
CA PRO A 643 -0.04 -3.31 34.63
C PRO A 643 -1.37 -4.08 34.66
N PRO A 644 -1.33 -5.41 34.89
CA PRO A 644 -2.55 -6.21 34.97
C PRO A 644 -3.46 -5.69 36.08
N LYS A 645 -4.76 -5.58 35.77
CA LYS A 645 -5.75 -5.18 36.76
C LYS A 645 -5.89 -6.23 37.88
N PRO A 646 -6.12 -5.80 39.13
CA PRO A 646 -6.42 -6.72 40.20
C PRO A 646 -7.76 -7.40 39.96
N GLY A 647 -7.89 -8.66 40.41
CA GLY A 647 -9.17 -9.38 40.30
C GLY A 647 -10.28 -8.68 41.10
N LEU A 648 -11.55 -8.89 40.70
CA LEU A 648 -12.71 -8.23 41.30
C LEU A 648 -12.74 -8.33 42.83
N LEU A 649 -12.47 -9.51 43.38
CA LEU A 649 -12.42 -9.72 44.83
C LEU A 649 -11.26 -8.96 45.49
N GLN A 650 -10.12 -8.85 44.82
CA GLN A 650 -8.95 -8.16 45.36
C GLN A 650 -9.18 -6.65 45.40
N TRP A 651 -9.85 -6.10 44.40
CA TRP A 651 -10.31 -4.71 44.41
C TRP A 651 -11.39 -4.50 45.48
N LEU A 652 -12.45 -5.31 45.48
CA LEU A 652 -13.59 -5.15 46.39
C LEU A 652 -13.21 -5.27 47.87
N LEU A 653 -12.34 -6.24 48.20
CA LEU A 653 -11.99 -6.55 49.59
C LEU A 653 -10.80 -5.74 50.12
N PHE A 654 -9.89 -5.28 49.25
CA PHE A 654 -8.64 -4.64 49.67
C PHE A 654 -8.38 -3.28 49.05
N GLY A 655 -9.28 -2.76 48.20
CA GLY A 655 -9.11 -1.48 47.51
C GLY A 655 -7.83 -1.40 46.68
N ARG A 656 -7.29 -2.55 46.23
CA ARG A 656 -6.06 -2.59 45.45
C ARG A 656 -6.36 -2.19 44.00
N GLY A 657 -5.62 -1.20 43.50
CA GLY A 657 -5.60 -0.79 42.09
C GLY A 657 -6.90 -0.15 41.57
N PRO A 658 -6.96 0.16 40.27
CA PRO A 658 -8.15 0.74 39.64
C PRO A 658 -9.29 -0.27 39.61
N GLY A 659 -10.52 0.23 39.79
CA GLY A 659 -11.72 -0.58 39.76
C GLY A 659 -12.12 -1.07 38.37
N PRO A 660 -13.17 -1.91 38.28
CA PRO A 660 -13.77 -2.32 37.02
C PRO A 660 -14.14 -1.10 36.16
N GLY A 661 -13.62 -1.06 34.92
CA GLY A 661 -13.86 0.04 33.99
C GLY A 661 -13.19 1.37 34.35
N GLU A 662 -12.35 1.46 35.38
CA GLU A 662 -11.52 2.66 35.59
C GLU A 662 -10.26 2.59 34.70
N PRO A 663 -9.91 3.68 33.98
CA PRO A 663 -8.67 3.71 33.21
C PRO A 663 -7.46 3.63 34.14
N ALA A 664 -6.43 2.90 33.74
CA ALA A 664 -5.21 2.81 34.51
C ALA A 664 -4.38 4.08 34.32
N SER A 665 -4.39 4.98 35.30
CA SER A 665 -3.31 5.95 35.46
C SER A 665 -2.15 5.26 36.19
N PHE A 666 -1.06 5.00 35.48
CA PHE A 666 0.11 4.32 36.06
C PHE A 666 1.41 5.01 35.67
N THR A 667 2.38 4.96 36.58
CA THR A 667 3.78 5.24 36.28
C THR A 667 4.43 3.94 35.81
N PRO A 668 5.08 3.91 34.62
CA PRO A 668 5.69 2.70 34.11
C PRO A 668 6.84 2.27 35.03
N ASP A 669 6.83 1.00 35.43
CA ASP A 669 7.89 0.41 36.24
C ASP A 669 9.18 0.21 35.40
N ALA A 670 10.27 -0.20 36.05
CA ALA A 670 11.56 -0.39 35.38
C ALA A 670 11.48 -1.44 34.24
N ARG A 671 10.66 -2.48 34.41
CA ARG A 671 10.49 -3.56 33.43
C ARG A 671 9.70 -3.09 32.20
N ALA A 672 8.63 -2.31 32.40
CA ALA A 672 7.86 -1.71 31.33
C ALA A 672 8.71 -0.69 30.54
N LYS A 673 9.58 0.06 31.22
CA LYS A 673 10.56 0.95 30.57
C LYS A 673 11.58 0.19 29.72
N GLU A 674 12.09 -0.93 30.22
CA GLU A 674 13.02 -1.81 29.50
C GLU A 674 12.38 -2.44 28.26
N GLN A 675 11.09 -2.82 28.34
CA GLN A 675 10.33 -3.35 27.19
C GLN A 675 9.95 -2.29 26.15
N GLY A 676 10.09 -1.00 26.49
CA GLY A 676 9.76 0.12 25.63
C GLY A 676 8.26 0.36 25.48
N LYS A 677 7.93 1.44 24.77
CA LYS A 677 6.55 1.75 24.40
C LYS A 677 6.08 0.85 23.27
N ARG A 678 4.76 0.74 23.08
CA ARG A 678 4.11 0.14 21.92
C ARG A 678 3.08 1.10 21.38
N ALA A 679 2.86 1.03 20.07
CA ALA A 679 1.78 1.76 19.44
C ALA A 679 0.43 1.13 19.83
N VAL A 680 -0.50 1.98 20.25
CA VAL A 680 -1.89 1.63 20.53
C VAL A 680 -2.81 2.51 19.69
N LYS A 681 -3.88 1.90 19.20
CA LYS A 681 -4.95 2.54 18.45
C LYS A 681 -6.20 1.68 18.57
N CYS A 682 -7.38 2.23 18.28
CA CYS A 682 -8.58 1.41 18.16
C CYS A 682 -8.37 0.32 17.08
N ASP A 683 -8.61 -0.93 17.45
CA ASP A 683 -8.60 -2.12 16.59
C ASP A 683 -10.01 -2.65 16.37
N ALA A 684 -11.02 -1.81 16.62
CA ALA A 684 -12.45 -2.13 16.59
C ALA A 684 -12.82 -3.44 17.31
N CYS A 685 -12.07 -3.78 18.36
CA CYS A 685 -12.25 -5.01 19.10
C CYS A 685 -12.26 -6.26 18.17
N VAL A 686 -11.39 -6.30 17.15
CA VAL A 686 -11.28 -7.38 16.14
C VAL A 686 -11.25 -8.80 16.73
N ASN A 687 -10.74 -8.95 17.96
CA ASN A 687 -10.63 -10.22 18.67
C ASN A 687 -11.76 -10.48 19.69
N ASP A 688 -12.72 -9.57 19.84
CA ASP A 688 -13.86 -9.70 20.75
C ASP A 688 -15.10 -10.19 19.99
N PRO A 689 -15.60 -11.41 20.24
CA PRO A 689 -16.75 -11.96 19.53
C PRO A 689 -18.05 -11.20 19.82
N LEU A 690 -18.09 -10.38 20.87
CA LEU A 690 -19.27 -9.56 21.18
C LEU A 690 -19.30 -8.27 20.32
N GLY A 691 -18.25 -7.95 19.55
CA GLY A 691 -18.14 -6.74 18.73
C GLY A 691 -17.53 -5.52 19.45
N TYR A 692 -18.02 -4.32 19.16
CA TYR A 692 -17.43 -3.06 19.66
C TYR A 692 -17.79 -2.76 21.12
N ALA A 693 -16.82 -2.82 22.02
CA ALA A 693 -17.03 -2.54 23.45
C ALA A 693 -17.61 -1.13 23.71
N CYS A 694 -17.13 -0.12 22.97
CA CYS A 694 -17.58 1.26 23.12
C CYS A 694 -19.06 1.48 22.74
N VAL A 695 -19.55 0.75 21.72
CA VAL A 695 -20.94 0.79 21.27
C VAL A 695 -21.83 0.03 22.25
N ARG A 696 -21.44 -1.20 22.64
CA ARG A 696 -22.22 -2.01 23.59
C ARG A 696 -22.40 -1.34 24.95
N ALA A 697 -21.39 -0.60 25.40
CA ALA A 697 -21.42 0.08 26.69
C ALA A 697 -22.21 1.39 26.69
N CYS A 698 -22.65 1.87 25.53
CA CYS A 698 -23.43 3.09 25.42
C CYS A 698 -24.88 2.84 25.88
N PRO A 699 -25.34 3.41 27.02
CA PRO A 699 -26.66 3.11 27.56
C PRO A 699 -27.81 3.70 26.74
N THR A 700 -27.53 4.75 25.95
CA THR A 700 -28.53 5.48 25.16
C THR A 700 -28.49 5.12 23.67
N GLY A 701 -27.53 4.31 23.22
CA GLY A 701 -27.31 4.03 21.80
C GLY A 701 -26.70 5.19 21.00
N ALA A 702 -26.21 6.23 21.68
CA ALA A 702 -25.57 7.40 21.08
C ALA A 702 -24.30 7.06 20.27
N ALA A 703 -23.50 6.09 20.74
CA ALA A 703 -22.24 5.72 20.11
C ALA A 703 -22.46 4.62 19.07
N GLN A 704 -22.08 4.87 17.82
CA GLN A 704 -22.27 3.95 16.71
C GLN A 704 -21.02 3.90 15.84
N ARG A 705 -20.65 2.70 15.41
CA ARG A 705 -19.64 2.53 14.35
C ARG A 705 -20.34 2.52 13.01
N VAL A 706 -19.94 3.41 12.12
CA VAL A 706 -20.57 3.62 10.83
C VAL A 706 -19.58 3.41 9.72
N ASN A 707 -20.06 2.80 8.65
CA ASN A 707 -19.39 2.78 7.37
C ASN A 707 -19.86 3.97 6.50
N PRO A 708 -19.18 4.26 5.38
CA PRO A 708 -19.51 5.35 4.47
C PRO A 708 -20.96 5.38 3.96
N GLU A 709 -21.54 4.23 3.64
CA GLU A 709 -22.89 4.14 3.11
C GLU A 709 -23.93 4.47 4.19
N GLN A 710 -23.68 4.02 5.42
CA GLN A 710 -24.51 4.33 6.58
C GLN A 710 -24.46 5.81 6.93
N PHE A 711 -23.32 6.46 6.70
CA PHE A 711 -23.17 7.88 6.94
C PHE A 711 -24.13 8.73 6.08
N ILE A 712 -24.22 8.45 4.77
CA ILE A 712 -25.16 9.15 3.89
C ILE A 712 -26.60 8.95 4.34
N ARG A 713 -26.94 7.72 4.77
CA ARG A 713 -28.28 7.43 5.30
C ARG A 713 -28.57 8.22 6.57
N LEU A 714 -27.60 8.36 7.48
CA LEU A 714 -27.75 9.17 8.70
C LEU A 714 -28.05 10.64 8.38
N LEU A 715 -27.42 11.21 7.33
CA LEU A 715 -27.71 12.57 6.87
C LEU A 715 -29.10 12.70 6.20
N GLN A 716 -29.60 11.62 5.62
CA GLN A 716 -30.90 11.59 4.94
C GLN A 716 -32.06 11.27 5.89
N SER A 717 -31.79 10.56 7.00
CA SER A 717 -32.77 9.95 7.90
C SER A 717 -33.38 10.88 8.94
N ASP A 718 -33.50 12.19 8.70
CA ASP A 718 -34.42 13.10 9.42
C ASP A 718 -35.91 12.76 9.14
N VAL A 719 -36.24 11.47 9.00
CA VAL A 719 -37.58 10.93 9.11
C VAL A 719 -37.72 10.33 10.51
N ARG A 720 -37.61 11.16 11.54
CA ARG A 720 -38.64 11.39 12.59
C ARG A 720 -38.14 12.21 13.76
#